data_AF-A0A355EYT6-F1
#
_entry.id   AF-A0A355EYT6-F1
#
_cell.length_a   1.000
_cell.length_b   1.000
_cell.length_c   1.000
_cell.angle_alpha   90.00
_cell.angle_beta   90.00
_cell.angle_gamma   90.00
#
_symmetry.space_group_name_H-M   'P 1'
#
loop_
_entity.id
_entity.type
_entity.pdbx_description
1 polymer ?
#
loop_
_entity_poly.entity_id
_entity_poly.type
_entity_poly.pdbx_seq_one_letter_code
_entity_poly.pdbx_strand_id
1 'polypeptide(L)'
;LYRLDVVGTRLDVQAGRPSRMGRTLTCGRRTWHVALDVQDDGLLVEVDGVPHRIGRDTGHLVRSPAPAVVVSLAAEGAEVARGDTLAVLETMKVETSVLAPAAGRVRKVFARRHAQVGIGLPLLLLDPAEAAEPATPVGERARFGSLAPVPVAAADDPADRHRAALDLAHRFLLGYDVDPAALRKQVAAVGAGPADPEAHHRELRILETFVDLASLFRRHPGWDAGLDEEDDRHSAEEYLFTFLRDLDARGAGLPPAFLHKLRRALAHYGVASLDRTAELEESLFRIAVSHQRQPQQAPPVLAVLERLLDRETAAGPELRALLERLIAETQGREPAVHDLAREVRWRVFDRPILTHAREQAWSAAELDLAHLAGDLPEAERAERIRALVAHTQPLHARLSQRFAAAPPPLRCSMLEVMVRRYYRIRELVTVHTFEEDGLCFAEAEYPWQGKTIHLFATHAAPDGLAAALVPLRRLAAATPDGRSDEDREVVIDLYAWQESGAEEDEATAAAIGEQLEAAGFPARMRRLAIALGQPGGVRHFTYRLSEAGTYPEERVYRGLHPMMAQRLQLWRLGNFRLDRLEAPEGVWLFHGKAHDNPRDERLFALAEVRDLTPVRDDQGRVVHLPQLEHTLMEALAGIRRFQSRRAAGERLQWNRVLLHLWPPVDLRPDELNGLVHRLAPLTEGLGLEKVVVRGRVVDPQTGAQRDRVLEISNPGEAGMVLRFRPPREDPLKPLRPYAQKVVELRRRGLLYAYEILRLLAPPEAQEDVPAGEFIEHDLD
;
A
#
# COMPACT_ATOMS: atom_id res chain seq x y z
N LEU A 1 14.36 -33.05 -7.63
CA LEU A 1 13.55 -33.86 -6.70
C LEU A 1 12.12 -33.87 -7.23
N TYR A 2 11.56 -35.05 -7.45
CA TYR A 2 10.18 -35.27 -7.84
C TYR A 2 9.44 -35.91 -6.68
N ARG A 3 8.19 -35.52 -6.45
CA ARG A 3 7.31 -36.16 -5.47
C ARG A 3 6.17 -36.82 -6.22
N LEU A 4 6.06 -38.13 -6.10
CA LEU A 4 5.07 -38.94 -6.82
C LEU A 4 4.03 -39.46 -5.84
N ASP A 5 2.75 -39.27 -6.13
CA ASP A 5 1.66 -39.91 -5.41
C ASP A 5 1.18 -41.14 -6.18
N VAL A 6 1.52 -42.33 -5.70
CA VAL A 6 1.20 -43.60 -6.33
C VAL A 6 0.34 -44.42 -5.39
N VAL A 7 -0.95 -44.56 -5.72
CA VAL A 7 -1.93 -45.35 -4.94
C VAL A 7 -1.94 -44.92 -3.46
N GLY A 8 -1.96 -43.61 -3.19
CA GLY A 8 -1.96 -43.06 -1.84
C GLY A 8 -0.62 -43.13 -1.09
N THR A 9 0.45 -43.61 -1.73
CA THR A 9 1.81 -43.57 -1.19
C THR A 9 2.61 -42.45 -1.85
N ARG A 10 3.16 -41.56 -1.04
CA ARG A 10 4.05 -40.49 -1.50
C ARG A 10 5.48 -40.99 -1.60
N LEU A 11 6.12 -40.79 -2.74
CA LEU A 11 7.51 -41.17 -3.01
C LEU A 11 8.35 -39.93 -3.35
N ASP A 12 9.51 -39.79 -2.71
CA ASP A 12 10.48 -38.73 -3.01
C ASP A 12 11.59 -39.31 -3.89
N VAL A 13 11.62 -38.89 -5.15
CA VAL A 13 12.55 -39.38 -6.18
C VAL A 13 13.53 -38.29 -6.60
N GLN A 14 14.81 -38.47 -6.36
CA GLN A 14 15.86 -37.60 -6.87
C GLN A 14 16.31 -38.10 -8.24
N ALA A 15 16.16 -37.29 -9.28
CA ALA A 15 16.73 -37.58 -10.58
C ALA A 15 18.04 -36.80 -10.76
N GLY A 16 19.10 -37.51 -11.15
CA GLY A 16 20.35 -36.95 -11.62
C GLY A 16 20.20 -36.33 -13.01
N ARG A 17 21.25 -35.63 -13.46
CA ARG A 17 21.27 -34.99 -14.78
C ARG A 17 21.14 -36.05 -15.89
N PRO A 18 20.34 -35.80 -16.93
CA PRO A 18 20.28 -36.68 -18.09
C PRO A 18 21.62 -36.70 -18.82
N SER A 19 21.98 -37.88 -19.32
CA SER A 19 23.13 -38.11 -20.19
C SER A 19 22.68 -38.88 -21.44
N ARG A 20 23.60 -39.07 -22.40
CA ARG A 20 23.35 -39.93 -23.57
C ARG A 20 23.01 -41.38 -23.20
N MET A 21 23.38 -41.83 -22.01
CA MET A 21 23.14 -43.19 -21.54
C MET A 21 21.88 -43.32 -20.67
N GLY A 22 21.16 -42.23 -20.40
CA GLY A 22 20.05 -42.21 -19.46
C GLY A 22 20.34 -41.31 -18.25
N ARG A 23 19.63 -41.54 -17.14
CA ARG A 23 19.75 -40.76 -15.89
C ARG A 23 19.71 -41.64 -14.66
N THR A 24 20.38 -41.20 -13.61
CA THR A 24 20.27 -41.82 -12.29
C THR A 24 18.97 -41.40 -11.60
N LEU A 25 18.19 -42.32 -11.04
CA LEU A 25 17.04 -42.07 -10.19
C LEU A 25 17.29 -42.66 -8.80
N THR A 26 17.06 -41.88 -7.75
CA THR A 26 17.20 -42.32 -6.35
C THR A 26 15.86 -42.18 -5.64
N CYS A 27 15.35 -43.24 -5.02
CA CYS A 27 14.14 -43.21 -4.20
C CYS A 27 14.40 -43.97 -2.89
N GLY A 28 14.16 -43.32 -1.75
CA GLY A 28 14.53 -43.86 -0.45
C GLY A 28 16.05 -44.09 -0.35
N ARG A 29 16.46 -45.34 -0.09
CA ARG A 29 17.88 -45.75 -0.01
C ARG A 29 18.40 -46.42 -1.28
N ARG A 30 17.62 -46.42 -2.36
CA ARG A 30 17.94 -47.13 -3.60
C ARG A 30 18.19 -46.14 -4.72
N THR A 31 19.15 -46.48 -5.56
CA THR A 31 19.56 -45.70 -6.72
C THR A 31 19.62 -46.64 -7.92
N TRP A 32 19.05 -46.22 -9.03
CA TRP A 32 18.99 -46.93 -10.30
C TRP A 32 19.50 -46.05 -11.44
N HIS A 33 20.12 -46.63 -12.45
CA HIS A 33 20.39 -45.99 -13.72
C HIS A 33 19.27 -46.34 -14.71
N VAL A 34 18.62 -45.33 -15.28
CA VAL A 34 17.43 -45.50 -16.10
C VAL A 34 17.60 -44.85 -17.47
N ALA A 35 17.43 -45.63 -18.53
CA ALA A 35 17.32 -45.15 -19.91
C ALA A 35 15.89 -45.34 -20.43
N LEU A 36 15.46 -44.43 -21.31
CA LEU A 36 14.10 -44.43 -21.86
C LEU A 36 14.18 -44.29 -23.38
N ASP A 37 13.55 -45.21 -24.08
CA ASP A 37 13.27 -45.16 -25.51
C ASP A 37 11.75 -45.15 -25.73
N VAL A 38 11.26 -44.18 -26.50
CA VAL A 38 9.82 -43.95 -26.72
C VAL A 38 9.46 -44.56 -28.07
N GLN A 39 8.60 -45.58 -28.06
CA GLN A 39 8.13 -46.31 -29.24
C GLN A 39 6.65 -45.98 -29.51
N ASP A 40 6.16 -46.20 -30.73
CA ASP A 40 4.80 -45.81 -31.13
C ASP A 40 3.70 -46.53 -30.32
N ASP A 41 3.97 -47.75 -29.83
CA ASP A 41 3.06 -48.62 -29.08
C ASP A 41 3.39 -48.74 -27.57
N GLY A 42 4.40 -48.02 -27.08
CA GLY A 42 4.79 -48.11 -25.68
C GLY A 42 6.11 -47.41 -25.33
N LEU A 43 6.59 -47.67 -24.11
CA LEU A 43 7.88 -47.18 -23.64
C LEU A 43 8.80 -48.37 -23.39
N LEU A 44 10.02 -48.33 -23.90
CA LEU A 44 11.09 -49.25 -23.49
C LEU A 44 11.94 -48.53 -22.43
N VAL A 45 11.88 -49.03 -21.20
CA VAL A 45 12.61 -48.48 -20.06
C VAL A 45 13.68 -49.48 -19.65
N GLU A 46 14.95 -49.09 -19.76
CA GLU A 46 16.05 -49.90 -19.24
C GLU A 46 16.39 -49.43 -17.82
N VAL A 47 16.39 -50.34 -16.84
CA VAL A 47 16.76 -50.06 -15.44
C VAL A 47 17.95 -50.93 -15.07
N ASP A 48 19.09 -50.32 -14.78
CA ASP A 48 20.37 -50.98 -14.47
C ASP A 48 20.77 -52.06 -15.50
N GLY A 49 20.58 -51.79 -16.79
CA GLY A 49 20.89 -52.75 -17.87
C GLY A 49 19.76 -53.73 -18.18
N VAL A 50 18.65 -53.70 -17.44
CA VAL A 50 17.52 -54.62 -17.63
C VAL A 50 16.39 -53.92 -18.39
N PRO A 51 16.04 -54.36 -19.62
CA PRO A 51 14.98 -53.75 -20.40
C PRO A 51 13.59 -54.16 -19.89
N HIS A 52 12.72 -53.17 -19.72
CA HIS A 52 11.32 -53.31 -19.35
C HIS A 52 10.44 -52.62 -20.40
N ARG A 53 9.43 -53.31 -20.94
CA ARG A 53 8.47 -52.72 -21.88
C ARG A 53 7.20 -52.33 -21.13
N ILE A 54 6.84 -51.05 -21.21
CA ILE A 54 5.60 -50.48 -20.70
C ILE A 54 4.68 -50.26 -21.89
N GLY A 55 3.75 -51.19 -22.12
CA GLY A 55 2.68 -51.01 -23.10
C GLY A 55 1.69 -49.97 -22.61
N ARG A 56 1.19 -49.12 -23.51
CA ARG A 56 0.01 -48.30 -23.24
C ARG A 56 -1.19 -49.10 -23.69
N ASP A 57 -2.02 -49.58 -22.76
CA ASP A 57 -3.33 -50.14 -23.11
C ASP A 57 -4.29 -49.00 -23.44
N THR A 58 -4.03 -48.36 -24.58
CA THR A 58 -4.95 -47.46 -25.22
C THR A 58 -5.62 -48.27 -26.30
N GLY A 59 -6.94 -48.43 -26.22
CA GLY A 59 -7.74 -48.79 -27.40
C GLY A 59 -7.30 -47.97 -28.62
N HIS A 60 -7.64 -48.44 -29.81
CA HIS A 60 -7.22 -47.82 -31.05
C HIS A 60 -7.80 -46.41 -31.18
N LEU A 61 -6.97 -45.38 -31.02
CA LEU A 61 -7.38 -43.98 -31.14
C LEU A 61 -7.47 -43.59 -32.62
N VAL A 62 -8.69 -43.37 -33.10
CA VAL A 62 -8.98 -42.97 -34.48
C VAL A 62 -8.85 -41.46 -34.61
N ARG A 63 -7.99 -41.01 -35.51
CA ARG A 63 -7.64 -39.60 -35.71
C ARG A 63 -8.12 -39.10 -37.07
N SER A 64 -8.31 -37.78 -37.18
CA SER A 64 -8.66 -37.15 -38.45
C SER A 64 -7.47 -37.21 -39.43
N PRO A 65 -7.64 -37.74 -40.65
CA PRO A 65 -6.55 -37.83 -41.64
C PRO A 65 -6.22 -36.47 -42.30
N ALA A 66 -7.12 -35.51 -42.23
CA ALA A 66 -6.98 -34.16 -42.79
C ALA A 66 -7.79 -33.13 -41.99
N PRO A 67 -7.57 -31.81 -42.19
CA PRO A 67 -8.44 -30.77 -41.64
C PRO A 67 -9.84 -30.84 -42.27
N ALA A 68 -10.89 -31.01 -41.47
CA ALA A 68 -12.25 -31.29 -41.94
C ALA A 68 -13.35 -30.82 -40.98
N VAL A 69 -14.60 -30.83 -41.44
CA VAL A 69 -15.79 -30.70 -40.58
C VAL A 69 -16.43 -32.08 -40.38
N VAL A 70 -16.76 -32.44 -39.14
CA VAL A 70 -17.36 -33.75 -38.85
C VAL A 70 -18.84 -33.79 -39.27
N VAL A 71 -19.19 -34.64 -40.23
CA VAL A 71 -20.58 -34.82 -40.71
C VAL A 71 -21.35 -35.83 -39.87
N SER A 72 -20.70 -36.93 -39.49
CA SER A 72 -21.28 -37.96 -38.61
C SER A 72 -20.18 -38.76 -37.91
N LEU A 73 -20.56 -39.41 -36.80
CA LEU A 73 -19.70 -40.26 -35.96
C LEU A 73 -20.49 -41.47 -35.50
N ALA A 74 -19.82 -42.61 -35.35
CA ALA A 74 -20.35 -43.76 -34.64
C ALA A 74 -20.62 -43.41 -33.17
N ALA A 75 -21.70 -43.95 -32.60
CA ALA A 75 -22.08 -43.66 -31.23
C ALA A 75 -21.14 -44.34 -30.21
N GLU A 76 -20.96 -43.73 -29.04
CA GLU A 76 -20.32 -44.42 -27.91
C GLU A 76 -21.09 -45.69 -27.56
N GLY A 77 -20.35 -46.78 -27.31
CA GLY A 77 -20.88 -48.10 -27.05
C GLY A 77 -21.25 -48.92 -28.28
N ALA A 78 -21.19 -48.37 -29.50
CA ALA A 78 -21.51 -49.09 -30.72
C ALA A 78 -20.48 -50.17 -31.04
N GLU A 79 -20.94 -51.36 -31.41
CA GLU A 79 -20.11 -52.42 -31.98
C GLU A 79 -19.97 -52.21 -33.49
N VAL A 80 -18.75 -52.35 -34.00
CA VAL A 80 -18.39 -52.15 -35.39
C VAL A 80 -17.53 -53.30 -35.87
N ALA A 81 -17.73 -53.74 -37.11
CA ALA A 81 -16.85 -54.67 -37.81
C ALA A 81 -15.72 -53.92 -38.50
N ARG A 82 -14.65 -54.65 -38.86
CA ARG A 82 -13.57 -54.10 -39.69
C ARG A 82 -14.16 -53.60 -41.02
N GLY A 83 -13.88 -52.35 -41.36
CA GLY A 83 -14.38 -51.70 -42.57
C GLY A 83 -15.65 -50.89 -42.37
N ASP A 84 -16.30 -50.95 -41.20
CA ASP A 84 -17.48 -50.13 -40.92
C ASP A 84 -17.14 -48.64 -40.80
N THR A 85 -18.08 -47.77 -41.19
CA THR A 85 -17.87 -46.32 -41.10
C THR A 85 -17.90 -45.85 -39.64
N LEU A 86 -16.78 -45.29 -39.18
CA LEU A 86 -16.62 -44.72 -37.85
C LEU A 86 -16.91 -43.21 -37.80
N ALA A 87 -16.58 -42.49 -38.86
CA ALA A 87 -16.85 -41.07 -39.01
C ALA A 87 -17.00 -40.72 -40.48
N VAL A 88 -17.80 -39.71 -40.79
CA VAL A 88 -17.82 -39.06 -42.11
C VAL A 88 -17.34 -37.63 -41.92
N LEU A 89 -16.34 -37.23 -42.69
CA LEU A 89 -15.70 -35.93 -42.62
C LEU A 89 -15.90 -35.18 -43.93
N GLU A 90 -16.19 -33.88 -43.87
CA GLU A 90 -16.30 -33.02 -45.05
C GLU A 90 -15.05 -32.15 -45.19
N THR A 91 -14.39 -32.26 -46.34
CA THR A 91 -13.27 -31.42 -46.75
C THR A 91 -13.54 -30.86 -48.13
N MET A 92 -13.49 -29.53 -48.31
CA MET A 92 -13.75 -28.89 -49.61
C MET A 92 -15.06 -29.34 -50.29
N LYS A 93 -16.15 -29.49 -49.51
CA LYS A 93 -17.47 -29.99 -49.96
C LYS A 93 -17.48 -31.43 -50.46
N VAL A 94 -16.45 -32.22 -50.13
CA VAL A 94 -16.36 -33.65 -50.43
C VAL A 94 -16.39 -34.41 -49.10
N GLU A 95 -17.32 -35.36 -49.00
CA GLU A 95 -17.43 -36.26 -47.85
C GLU A 95 -16.46 -37.44 -47.98
N THR A 96 -15.72 -37.73 -46.92
CA THR A 96 -14.76 -38.84 -46.81
C THR A 96 -15.06 -39.67 -45.57
N SER A 97 -15.24 -40.98 -45.74
CA SER A 97 -15.48 -41.91 -44.65
C SER A 97 -14.17 -42.37 -44.00
N VAL A 98 -14.12 -42.32 -42.68
CA VAL A 98 -13.09 -42.97 -41.86
C VAL A 98 -13.63 -44.33 -41.43
N LEU A 99 -12.92 -45.40 -41.81
CA LEU A 99 -13.37 -46.78 -41.60
C LEU A 99 -12.69 -47.42 -40.39
N ALA A 100 -13.37 -48.39 -39.77
CA ALA A 100 -12.85 -49.15 -38.65
C ALA A 100 -11.68 -50.06 -39.10
N PRO A 101 -10.48 -49.93 -38.50
CA PRO A 101 -9.32 -50.75 -38.89
C PRO A 101 -9.45 -52.22 -38.45
N ALA A 102 -10.28 -52.50 -37.44
CA ALA A 102 -10.58 -53.83 -36.90
C ALA A 102 -12.00 -53.86 -36.31
N ALA A 103 -12.53 -55.05 -36.03
CA ALA A 103 -13.77 -55.18 -35.28
C ALA A 103 -13.58 -54.72 -33.83
N GLY A 104 -14.55 -54.02 -33.25
CA GLY A 104 -14.42 -53.42 -31.93
C GLY A 104 -15.66 -52.70 -31.43
N ARG A 105 -15.56 -52.14 -30.22
CA ARG A 105 -16.60 -51.31 -29.60
C ARG A 105 -16.08 -49.89 -29.42
N VAL A 106 -16.86 -48.90 -29.86
CA VAL A 106 -16.51 -47.49 -29.67
C VAL A 106 -16.58 -47.15 -28.18
N ARG A 107 -15.45 -46.90 -27.54
CA ARG A 107 -15.38 -46.60 -26.10
C ARG A 107 -15.73 -45.16 -25.78
N LYS A 108 -15.24 -44.23 -26.60
CA LYS A 108 -15.39 -42.79 -26.36
C LYS A 108 -15.31 -42.01 -27.64
N VAL A 109 -16.13 -40.97 -27.79
CA VAL A 109 -16.12 -40.05 -28.93
C VAL A 109 -15.63 -38.69 -28.45
N PHE A 110 -14.59 -38.14 -29.09
CA PHE A 110 -13.94 -36.89 -28.69
C PHE A 110 -14.42 -35.68 -29.50
N ALA A 111 -14.80 -35.92 -30.76
CA ALA A 111 -15.31 -34.87 -31.65
C ALA A 111 -16.83 -34.81 -31.61
N ARG A 112 -17.40 -33.63 -31.90
CA ARG A 112 -18.86 -33.46 -32.04
C ARG A 112 -19.22 -33.33 -33.52
N ARG A 113 -20.46 -33.72 -33.87
CA ARG A 113 -21.03 -33.43 -35.18
C ARG A 113 -20.95 -31.91 -35.45
N HIS A 114 -20.58 -31.53 -36.66
CA HIS A 114 -20.33 -30.17 -37.13
C HIS A 114 -19.14 -29.44 -36.50
N ALA A 115 -18.30 -30.12 -35.70
CA ALA A 115 -17.06 -29.53 -35.21
C ALA A 115 -15.98 -29.54 -36.30
N GLN A 116 -15.16 -28.48 -36.34
CA GLN A 116 -13.97 -28.42 -37.16
C GLN A 116 -12.82 -29.14 -36.47
N VAL A 117 -12.17 -30.06 -37.16
CA VAL A 117 -11.05 -30.87 -36.66
C VAL A 117 -9.82 -30.66 -37.54
N GLY A 118 -8.66 -30.50 -36.92
CA GLY A 118 -7.36 -30.46 -37.60
C GLY A 118 -6.80 -31.86 -37.87
N ILE A 119 -5.78 -31.94 -38.71
CA ILE A 119 -5.05 -33.19 -38.98
C ILE A 119 -4.51 -33.79 -37.68
N GLY A 120 -4.68 -35.10 -37.50
CA GLY A 120 -4.21 -35.83 -36.33
C GLY A 120 -5.04 -35.61 -35.06
N LEU A 121 -6.07 -34.76 -35.05
CA LEU A 121 -6.94 -34.60 -33.89
C LEU A 121 -7.76 -35.87 -33.64
N PRO A 122 -7.99 -36.26 -32.37
CA PRO A 122 -8.73 -37.45 -32.02
C PRO A 122 -10.22 -37.32 -32.36
N LEU A 123 -10.77 -38.31 -33.05
CA LEU A 123 -12.20 -38.41 -33.38
C LEU A 123 -12.92 -39.30 -32.37
N LEU A 124 -12.45 -40.53 -32.20
CA LEU A 124 -13.00 -41.50 -31.25
C LEU A 124 -11.96 -42.55 -30.83
N LEU A 125 -12.24 -43.29 -29.76
CA LEU A 125 -11.46 -44.40 -29.23
C LEU A 125 -12.22 -45.70 -29.47
N LEU A 126 -11.56 -46.69 -30.09
CA LEU A 126 -12.12 -48.00 -30.40
C LEU A 126 -11.42 -49.08 -29.57
N ASP A 127 -12.17 -49.84 -28.77
CA ASP A 127 -11.65 -51.05 -28.11
C ASP A 127 -11.82 -52.24 -29.07
N PRO A 128 -10.79 -53.03 -29.41
CA PRO A 128 -10.94 -54.17 -30.32
C PRO A 128 -11.81 -55.29 -29.73
N ALA A 129 -12.60 -55.94 -30.58
CA ALA A 129 -13.51 -57.05 -30.22
C ALA A 129 -12.73 -58.35 -29.96
N GLU A 130 -11.69 -58.58 -30.76
CA GLU A 130 -10.58 -59.47 -30.40
C GLU A 130 -9.54 -58.65 -29.65
N ALA A 131 -9.88 -58.23 -28.44
CA ALA A 131 -8.82 -58.11 -27.46
C ALA A 131 -8.23 -59.53 -27.34
N ALA A 132 -6.93 -59.70 -27.64
CA ALA A 132 -6.15 -60.59 -26.78
C ALA A 132 -6.60 -60.24 -25.37
N GLU A 133 -7.20 -61.20 -24.64
CA GLU A 133 -7.88 -60.99 -23.35
C GLU A 133 -7.25 -59.79 -22.66
N PRO A 134 -8.00 -58.74 -22.25
CA PRO A 134 -7.40 -57.58 -21.58
C PRO A 134 -6.50 -58.17 -20.52
N ALA A 135 -5.17 -58.09 -20.70
CA ALA A 135 -4.29 -59.03 -20.05
C ALA A 135 -4.61 -58.93 -18.58
N THR A 136 -5.30 -59.95 -18.04
CA THR A 136 -5.78 -59.92 -16.66
C THR A 136 -4.51 -59.65 -15.90
N PRO A 137 -4.32 -58.48 -15.23
CA PRO A 137 -2.99 -58.02 -14.89
C PRO A 137 -2.24 -59.17 -14.24
N VAL A 138 -1.31 -59.78 -14.99
CA VAL A 138 -0.72 -61.07 -14.61
C VAL A 138 0.35 -60.71 -13.61
N GLY A 139 -0.06 -60.49 -12.37
CA GLY A 139 0.82 -60.05 -11.32
C GLY A 139 0.10 -59.38 -10.15
N GLU A 140 0.69 -59.54 -8.97
CA GLU A 140 0.30 -58.78 -7.80
C GLU A 140 0.52 -57.28 -8.05
N ARG A 141 -0.42 -56.44 -7.60
CA ARG A 141 -0.28 -54.98 -7.71
C ARG A 141 0.99 -54.53 -6.99
N ALA A 142 1.86 -53.80 -7.69
CA ALA A 142 3.10 -53.28 -7.14
C ALA A 142 2.82 -52.45 -5.87
N ARG A 143 3.49 -52.79 -4.77
CA ARG A 143 3.41 -52.07 -3.49
C ARG A 143 4.66 -51.22 -3.31
N PHE A 144 4.47 -49.93 -3.05
CA PHE A 144 5.56 -48.95 -2.96
C PHE A 144 5.97 -48.63 -1.52
N GLY A 145 5.40 -49.30 -0.51
CA GLY A 145 5.63 -48.98 0.91
C GLY A 145 7.10 -49.08 1.35
N SER A 146 7.92 -49.90 0.70
CA SER A 146 9.37 -50.01 0.97
C SER A 146 10.21 -48.89 0.35
N LEU A 147 9.63 -48.14 -0.59
CA LEU A 147 10.23 -46.98 -1.25
C LEU A 147 9.68 -45.65 -0.74
N ALA A 148 8.58 -45.69 0.04
CA ALA A 148 8.09 -44.56 0.79
C ALA A 148 9.27 -43.96 1.59
N PRO A 149 9.34 -42.64 1.71
CA PRO A 149 10.33 -42.03 2.56
C PRO A 149 10.20 -42.69 3.94
N VAL A 150 11.27 -43.36 4.39
CA VAL A 150 11.37 -43.76 5.79
C VAL A 150 11.12 -42.45 6.53
N PRO A 151 10.13 -42.36 7.45
CA PRO A 151 10.06 -41.23 8.32
C PRO A 151 11.43 -41.21 8.97
N VAL A 152 12.28 -40.29 8.55
CA VAL A 152 13.40 -39.89 9.40
C VAL A 152 12.67 -39.65 10.70
N ALA A 153 13.10 -40.28 11.78
CA ALA A 153 12.78 -39.79 13.10
C ALA A 153 13.38 -38.38 13.10
N ALA A 154 12.64 -37.44 12.51
CA ALA A 154 13.00 -36.06 12.45
C ALA A 154 12.99 -35.72 13.93
N ALA A 155 14.15 -35.34 14.44
CA ALA A 155 14.16 -34.37 15.49
C ALA A 155 13.19 -33.27 15.01
N ASP A 156 11.97 -33.26 15.54
CA ASP A 156 10.86 -32.46 15.01
C ASP A 156 11.01 -31.02 15.50
N ASP A 157 12.23 -30.48 15.37
CA ASP A 157 12.57 -29.13 15.73
C ASP A 157 11.70 -28.20 14.86
N PRO A 158 10.89 -27.33 15.48
CA PRO A 158 10.17 -26.29 14.77
C PRO A 158 11.05 -25.49 13.78
N ALA A 159 12.34 -25.29 14.08
CA ALA A 159 13.27 -24.58 13.20
C ALA A 159 13.55 -25.34 11.89
N ASP A 160 13.72 -26.66 11.93
CA ASP A 160 13.92 -27.48 10.73
C ASP A 160 12.69 -27.50 9.82
N ARG A 161 11.50 -27.59 10.42
CA ARG A 161 10.23 -27.53 9.69
C ARG A 161 10.04 -26.17 9.02
N HIS A 162 10.45 -25.10 9.68
CA HIS A 162 10.45 -23.74 9.11
C HIS A 162 11.38 -23.60 7.92
N ARG A 163 12.64 -24.01 8.07
CA ARG A 163 13.62 -23.97 6.98
C ARG A 163 13.15 -24.76 5.77
N ALA A 164 12.58 -25.95 5.99
CA ALA A 164 12.00 -26.76 4.93
C ALA A 164 10.79 -26.09 4.25
N ALA A 165 9.93 -25.39 5.01
CA ALA A 165 8.82 -24.62 4.46
C ALA A 165 9.29 -23.44 3.60
N LEU A 166 10.34 -22.72 4.03
CA LEU A 166 10.95 -21.65 3.24
C LEU A 166 11.60 -22.19 1.95
N ASP A 167 12.28 -23.34 2.00
CA ASP A 167 12.84 -23.98 0.81
C ASP A 167 11.74 -24.39 -0.20
N LEU A 168 10.57 -24.83 0.29
CA LEU A 168 9.41 -25.11 -0.56
C LEU A 168 8.81 -23.82 -1.14
N ALA A 169 8.74 -22.73 -0.36
CA ALA A 169 8.28 -21.44 -0.85
C ALA A 169 9.17 -20.92 -1.98
N HIS A 170 10.49 -20.98 -1.80
CA HIS A 170 11.45 -20.58 -2.83
C HIS A 170 11.30 -21.43 -4.11
N ARG A 171 11.11 -22.75 -4.01
CA ARG A 171 10.85 -23.61 -5.19
C ARG A 171 9.53 -23.25 -5.89
N PHE A 172 8.49 -22.91 -5.13
CA PHE A 172 7.22 -22.47 -5.69
C PHE A 172 7.38 -21.17 -6.51
N LEU A 173 8.16 -20.21 -6.00
CA LEU A 173 8.52 -18.97 -6.72
C LEU A 173 9.30 -19.25 -8.01
N LEU A 174 10.13 -20.29 -8.06
CA LEU A 174 10.85 -20.72 -9.26
C LEU A 174 9.99 -21.51 -10.28
N GLY A 175 8.67 -21.59 -10.09
CA GLY A 175 7.79 -22.28 -11.03
C GLY A 175 7.82 -23.81 -10.92
N TYR A 176 8.31 -24.36 -9.81
CA TYR A 176 8.15 -25.78 -9.49
C TYR A 176 6.77 -26.07 -8.89
N ASP A 177 6.32 -27.31 -9.05
CA ASP A 177 5.01 -27.75 -8.57
C ASP A 177 5.01 -27.93 -7.05
N VAL A 178 4.24 -27.07 -6.38
CA VAL A 178 3.98 -27.10 -4.94
C VAL A 178 2.51 -26.77 -4.74
N ASP A 179 1.83 -27.48 -3.83
CA ASP A 179 0.46 -27.14 -3.43
C ASP A 179 0.46 -25.78 -2.70
N PRO A 180 -0.14 -24.72 -3.28
CA PRO A 180 -0.14 -23.38 -2.69
C PRO A 180 -0.87 -23.33 -1.35
N ALA A 181 -1.91 -24.15 -1.16
CA ALA A 181 -2.72 -24.14 0.07
C ALA A 181 -1.95 -24.76 1.24
N ALA A 182 -1.26 -25.87 1.01
CA ALA A 182 -0.38 -26.48 1.99
C ALA A 182 0.81 -25.57 2.32
N LEU A 183 1.41 -24.94 1.31
CA LEU A 183 2.55 -24.02 1.48
C LEU A 183 2.18 -22.83 2.38
N ARG A 184 1.04 -22.18 2.10
CA ARG A 184 0.57 -21.04 2.90
C ARG A 184 0.43 -21.41 4.38
N LYS A 185 -0.16 -22.58 4.68
CA LYS A 185 -0.31 -23.05 6.06
C LYS A 185 1.03 -23.30 6.72
N GLN A 186 1.99 -23.89 6.00
CA GLN A 186 3.31 -24.22 6.55
C GLN A 186 4.17 -22.98 6.82
N VAL A 187 4.16 -22.00 5.92
CA VAL A 187 4.91 -20.74 6.11
C VAL A 187 4.30 -19.90 7.25
N ALA A 188 2.97 -19.89 7.39
CA ALA A 188 2.29 -19.15 8.45
C ALA A 188 2.30 -19.85 9.83
N ALA A 189 2.39 -21.18 9.87
CA ALA A 189 2.30 -21.95 11.12
C ALA A 189 3.55 -21.86 12.02
N VAL A 190 4.64 -21.25 11.53
CA VAL A 190 5.85 -21.06 12.32
C VAL A 190 5.79 -19.68 12.97
N GLY A 191 5.53 -19.67 14.28
CA GLY A 191 5.48 -18.46 15.08
C GLY A 191 6.83 -17.75 15.25
N ALA A 192 6.84 -16.66 16.02
CA ALA A 192 8.02 -15.88 16.39
C ALA A 192 8.96 -16.70 17.30
N GLY A 193 9.72 -17.62 16.70
CA GLY A 193 10.87 -18.25 17.34
C GLY A 193 12.08 -17.31 17.39
N PRO A 194 13.14 -17.69 18.13
CA PRO A 194 14.39 -16.93 18.14
C PRO A 194 14.98 -16.77 16.73
N ALA A 195 15.77 -15.72 16.53
CA ALA A 195 16.39 -15.42 15.24
C ALA A 195 17.32 -16.57 14.81
N ASP A 196 16.86 -17.39 13.87
CA ASP A 196 17.69 -18.37 13.16
C ASP A 196 18.33 -17.69 11.95
N PRO A 197 19.67 -17.50 11.92
CA PRO A 197 20.37 -16.87 10.80
C PRO A 197 20.15 -17.60 9.47
N GLU A 198 19.99 -18.91 9.51
CA GLU A 198 19.84 -19.77 8.33
C GLU A 198 18.42 -19.63 7.75
N ALA A 199 17.41 -19.47 8.61
CA ALA A 199 16.06 -19.06 8.18
C ALA A 199 16.05 -17.63 7.64
N HIS A 200 16.77 -16.69 8.26
CA HIS A 200 16.87 -15.32 7.77
C HIS A 200 17.44 -15.24 6.35
N HIS A 201 18.50 -15.99 6.07
CA HIS A 201 19.05 -16.04 4.71
C HIS A 201 18.03 -16.59 3.69
N ARG A 202 17.27 -17.63 4.03
CA ARG A 202 16.19 -18.17 3.17
C ARG A 202 15.06 -17.17 2.94
N GLU A 203 14.69 -16.41 3.96
CA GLU A 203 13.69 -15.34 3.85
C GLU A 203 14.12 -14.26 2.86
N LEU A 204 15.36 -13.76 2.99
CA LEU A 204 15.89 -12.75 2.06
C LEU A 204 15.96 -13.31 0.64
N ARG A 205 16.40 -14.56 0.47
CA ARG A 205 16.40 -15.23 -0.83
C ARG A 205 15.00 -15.33 -1.44
N ILE A 206 13.96 -15.62 -0.66
CA ILE A 206 12.56 -15.62 -1.15
C ILE A 206 12.18 -14.25 -1.70
N LEU A 207 12.50 -13.18 -0.96
CA LEU A 207 12.23 -11.81 -1.36
C LEU A 207 13.01 -11.42 -2.63
N GLU A 208 14.29 -11.80 -2.70
CA GLU A 208 15.17 -11.60 -3.87
C GLU A 208 14.64 -12.30 -5.11
N THR A 209 14.28 -13.58 -5.00
CA THR A 209 13.72 -14.35 -6.13
C THR A 209 12.41 -13.73 -6.61
N PHE A 210 11.54 -13.34 -5.68
CA PHE A 210 10.27 -12.70 -6.03
C PHE A 210 10.49 -11.40 -6.82
N VAL A 211 11.33 -10.50 -6.31
CA VAL A 211 11.58 -9.20 -6.96
C VAL A 211 12.32 -9.36 -8.30
N ASP A 212 13.28 -10.27 -8.39
CA ASP A 212 14.04 -10.51 -9.62
C ASP A 212 13.13 -11.06 -10.73
N LEU A 213 12.25 -12.00 -10.40
CA LEU A 213 11.27 -12.54 -11.36
C LEU A 213 10.22 -11.50 -11.74
N ALA A 214 9.67 -10.76 -10.77
CA ALA A 214 8.67 -9.72 -11.02
C ALA A 214 9.21 -8.63 -11.96
N SER A 215 10.49 -8.28 -11.82
CA SER A 215 11.13 -7.20 -12.60
C SER A 215 11.19 -7.45 -14.11
N LEU A 216 11.14 -8.72 -14.54
CA LEU A 216 11.16 -9.08 -15.97
C LEU A 216 9.82 -8.84 -16.68
N PHE A 217 8.73 -8.69 -15.92
CA PHE A 217 7.39 -8.57 -16.48
C PHE A 217 6.79 -7.17 -16.27
N ARG A 218 7.61 -6.15 -16.00
CA ARG A 218 7.11 -4.76 -15.95
C ARG A 218 6.56 -4.33 -17.32
N ARG A 219 5.44 -3.61 -17.29
CA ARG A 219 4.66 -3.16 -18.46
C ARG A 219 4.71 -1.66 -18.74
N HIS A 220 5.22 -0.87 -17.80
CA HIS A 220 5.31 0.58 -17.95
C HIS A 220 6.78 0.95 -18.16
N PRO A 221 7.13 1.64 -19.27
CA PRO A 221 8.51 2.02 -19.57
C PRO A 221 9.10 2.97 -18.51
N GLY A 222 8.45 4.11 -18.24
CA GLY A 222 9.07 5.25 -17.52
C GLY A 222 9.24 5.17 -15.99
N TRP A 223 9.25 3.97 -15.41
CA TRP A 223 9.47 3.78 -13.96
C TRP A 223 10.71 2.96 -13.64
N ASP A 224 11.53 2.67 -14.65
CA ASP A 224 12.85 2.07 -14.44
C ASP A 224 13.87 3.17 -14.15
N ALA A 225 14.15 3.37 -12.85
CA ALA A 225 15.23 4.22 -12.40
C ALA A 225 16.58 3.63 -12.88
N GLY A 226 17.05 4.10 -14.04
CA GLY A 226 18.33 3.69 -14.62
C GLY A 226 18.36 3.50 -16.15
N LEU A 227 17.27 3.75 -16.87
CA LEU A 227 17.30 3.87 -18.33
C LEU A 227 17.43 5.35 -18.72
N ASP A 228 18.30 5.66 -19.69
CA ASP A 228 18.38 6.99 -20.30
C ASP A 228 17.04 7.30 -21.00
N GLU A 229 16.64 8.58 -21.09
CA GLU A 229 15.35 9.03 -21.67
C GLU A 229 15.11 8.52 -23.11
N GLU A 230 16.16 8.10 -23.84
CA GLU A 230 16.05 7.52 -25.19
C GLU A 230 15.66 6.02 -25.21
N ASP A 231 15.93 5.26 -24.14
CA ASP A 231 15.69 3.82 -24.01
C ASP A 231 14.31 3.47 -23.39
N ASP A 232 13.51 4.50 -23.09
CA ASP A 232 12.23 4.42 -22.38
C ASP A 232 11.02 4.07 -23.28
N ARG A 233 11.29 3.45 -24.44
CA ARG A 233 10.25 3.15 -25.45
C ARG A 233 9.56 1.81 -25.23
N HIS A 234 10.24 0.87 -24.57
CA HIS A 234 9.74 -0.48 -24.34
C HIS A 234 9.86 -0.87 -22.88
N SER A 235 8.91 -1.68 -22.44
CA SER A 235 8.85 -2.24 -21.10
C SER A 235 9.76 -3.47 -20.96
N ALA A 236 10.08 -3.84 -19.71
CA ALA A 236 10.87 -5.04 -19.44
C ALA A 236 10.23 -6.32 -20.01
N GLU A 237 8.89 -6.41 -20.01
CA GLU A 237 8.17 -7.55 -20.60
C GLU A 237 8.39 -7.63 -22.11
N GLU A 238 8.39 -6.50 -22.81
CA GLU A 238 8.66 -6.45 -24.26
C GLU A 238 10.12 -6.80 -24.58
N TYR A 239 11.07 -6.34 -23.77
CA TYR A 239 12.47 -6.76 -23.90
C TYR A 239 12.64 -8.27 -23.65
N LEU A 240 11.93 -8.84 -22.68
CA LEU A 240 11.93 -10.29 -22.45
C LEU A 240 11.37 -11.05 -23.65
N PHE A 241 10.24 -10.61 -24.21
CA PHE A 241 9.68 -11.24 -25.40
C PHE A 241 10.59 -11.09 -26.62
N THR A 242 11.31 -9.97 -26.74
CA THR A 242 12.32 -9.79 -27.78
C THR A 242 13.47 -10.77 -27.61
N PHE A 243 13.99 -10.95 -26.39
CA PHE A 243 15.00 -11.96 -26.08
C PHE A 243 14.54 -13.39 -26.41
N LEU A 244 13.31 -13.76 -26.04
CA LEU A 244 12.76 -15.09 -26.28
C LEU A 244 12.57 -15.43 -27.78
N ARG A 245 12.50 -14.42 -28.65
CA ARG A 245 12.36 -14.63 -30.11
C ARG A 245 13.66 -15.06 -30.77
N ASP A 246 14.81 -14.68 -30.22
CA ASP A 246 16.13 -15.02 -30.74
C ASP A 246 17.15 -15.23 -29.60
N LEU A 247 17.19 -16.46 -29.09
CA LEU A 247 18.12 -16.84 -28.02
C LEU A 247 19.58 -16.86 -28.50
N ASP A 248 19.81 -17.09 -29.80
CA ASP A 248 21.15 -17.20 -30.37
C ASP A 248 21.86 -15.84 -30.48
N ALA A 249 21.08 -14.75 -30.54
CA ALA A 249 21.58 -13.37 -30.45
C ALA A 249 22.16 -12.99 -29.07
N ARG A 250 21.95 -13.81 -28.02
CA ARG A 250 22.49 -13.59 -26.66
C ARG A 250 22.14 -12.21 -26.08
N GLY A 251 21.01 -11.65 -26.48
CA GLY A 251 20.55 -10.32 -26.07
C GLY A 251 21.24 -9.14 -26.75
N ALA A 252 21.90 -9.36 -27.90
CA ALA A 252 22.46 -8.25 -28.69
C ALA A 252 21.36 -7.25 -29.08
N GLY A 253 21.61 -5.96 -28.83
CA GLY A 253 20.66 -4.88 -29.08
C GLY A 253 19.64 -4.63 -27.96
N LEU A 254 19.68 -5.37 -26.85
CA LEU A 254 18.85 -5.10 -25.67
C LEU A 254 19.59 -4.19 -24.67
N PRO A 255 18.87 -3.34 -23.91
CA PRO A 255 19.48 -2.46 -22.93
C PRO A 255 20.30 -3.21 -21.87
N PRO A 256 21.49 -2.70 -21.46
CA PRO A 256 22.31 -3.32 -20.42
C PRO A 256 21.57 -3.52 -19.09
N ALA A 257 20.70 -2.58 -18.71
CA ALA A 257 19.90 -2.66 -17.49
C ALA A 257 18.91 -3.85 -17.52
N PHE A 258 18.23 -4.08 -18.65
CA PHE A 258 17.37 -5.24 -18.83
C PHE A 258 18.17 -6.55 -18.76
N LEU A 259 19.31 -6.63 -19.44
CA LEU A 259 20.16 -7.83 -19.40
C LEU A 259 20.68 -8.13 -17.98
N HIS A 260 20.90 -7.09 -17.16
CA HIS A 260 21.24 -7.27 -15.75
C HIS A 260 20.08 -7.91 -14.96
N LYS A 261 18.83 -7.45 -15.16
CA LYS A 261 17.63 -8.07 -14.55
C LYS A 261 17.49 -9.54 -14.97
N LEU A 262 17.64 -9.83 -16.25
CA LEU A 262 17.54 -11.20 -16.78
C LEU A 262 18.59 -12.13 -16.15
N ARG A 263 19.85 -11.69 -16.07
CA ARG A 263 20.92 -12.48 -15.43
C ARG A 263 20.66 -12.74 -13.95
N ARG A 264 20.13 -11.75 -13.21
CA ARG A 264 19.75 -11.94 -11.80
C ARG A 264 18.65 -12.98 -11.63
N ALA A 265 17.60 -12.90 -12.45
CA ALA A 265 16.53 -13.89 -12.44
C ALA A 265 17.05 -15.30 -12.76
N LEU A 266 17.91 -15.44 -13.78
CA LEU A 266 18.53 -16.71 -14.17
C LEU A 266 19.51 -17.28 -13.12
N ALA A 267 20.16 -16.43 -12.34
CA ALA A 267 21.05 -16.85 -11.26
C ALA A 267 20.33 -17.72 -10.21
N HIS A 268 19.04 -17.47 -9.96
CA HIS A 268 18.23 -18.30 -9.05
C HIS A 268 18.02 -19.74 -9.56
N TYR A 269 18.19 -19.96 -10.87
CA TYR A 269 18.16 -21.29 -11.51
C TYR A 269 19.56 -21.89 -11.68
N GLY A 270 20.61 -21.18 -11.26
CA GLY A 270 22.01 -21.61 -11.43
C GLY A 270 22.56 -21.39 -12.84
N VAL A 271 21.94 -20.53 -13.64
CA VAL A 271 22.37 -20.20 -15.01
C VAL A 271 23.13 -18.88 -15.02
N ALA A 272 24.41 -18.93 -15.42
CA ALA A 272 25.31 -17.76 -15.43
C ALA A 272 25.59 -17.18 -16.82
N SER A 273 25.39 -17.96 -17.89
CA SER A 273 25.58 -17.52 -19.29
C SER A 273 24.25 -17.39 -20.03
N LEU A 274 24.22 -16.52 -21.04
CA LEU A 274 23.12 -16.40 -21.99
C LEU A 274 23.34 -17.24 -23.26
N ASP A 275 24.40 -18.06 -23.31
CA ASP A 275 24.58 -19.03 -24.40
C ASP A 275 23.44 -20.05 -24.39
N ARG A 276 22.91 -20.34 -25.58
CA ARG A 276 21.80 -21.26 -25.76
C ARG A 276 22.17 -22.66 -25.28
N THR A 277 21.53 -23.08 -24.19
CA THR A 277 21.72 -24.38 -23.52
C THR A 277 20.37 -24.92 -23.09
N ALA A 278 20.26 -26.23 -22.87
CA ALA A 278 19.03 -26.85 -22.38
C ALA A 278 18.65 -26.31 -20.99
N GLU A 279 19.65 -26.00 -20.15
CA GLU A 279 19.46 -25.38 -18.85
C GLU A 279 18.88 -23.97 -18.95
N LEU A 280 19.34 -23.16 -19.92
CA LEU A 280 18.77 -21.83 -20.18
C LEU A 280 17.31 -21.94 -20.65
N GLU A 281 17.02 -22.80 -21.64
CA GLU A 281 15.67 -22.98 -22.17
C GLU A 281 14.69 -23.47 -21.10
N GLU A 282 15.07 -24.46 -20.28
CA GLU A 282 14.24 -24.92 -19.14
C GLU A 282 14.04 -23.81 -18.10
N SER A 283 15.07 -23.02 -17.79
CA SER A 283 14.95 -21.92 -16.83
C SER A 283 14.00 -20.83 -17.33
N LEU A 284 14.07 -20.46 -18.61
CA LEU A 284 13.14 -19.52 -19.23
C LEU A 284 11.69 -20.04 -19.22
N PHE A 285 11.51 -21.34 -19.49
CA PHE A 285 10.21 -21.99 -19.35
C PHE A 285 9.70 -21.92 -17.90
N ARG A 286 10.56 -22.18 -16.91
CA ARG A 286 10.21 -22.08 -15.48
C ARG A 286 9.86 -20.65 -15.06
N ILE A 287 10.55 -19.64 -15.58
CA ILE A 287 10.21 -18.23 -15.39
C ILE A 287 8.80 -17.94 -15.91
N ALA A 288 8.44 -18.44 -17.11
CA ALA A 288 7.10 -18.29 -17.65
C ALA A 288 6.03 -19.01 -16.80
N VAL A 289 6.31 -20.23 -16.32
CA VAL A 289 5.43 -20.97 -15.40
C VAL A 289 5.24 -20.22 -14.08
N SER A 290 6.33 -19.67 -13.53
CA SER A 290 6.30 -18.84 -12.33
C SER A 290 5.40 -17.62 -12.53
N HIS A 291 5.58 -16.88 -13.63
CA HIS A 291 4.76 -15.71 -13.94
C HIS A 291 3.27 -16.06 -14.08
N GLN A 292 2.93 -17.20 -14.68
CA GLN A 292 1.53 -17.66 -14.78
C GLN A 292 0.90 -17.90 -13.40
N ARG A 293 1.70 -18.25 -12.39
CA ARG A 293 1.26 -18.52 -11.00
C ARG A 293 1.39 -17.30 -10.08
N GLN A 294 1.76 -16.14 -10.60
CA GLN A 294 2.10 -14.95 -9.82
C GLN A 294 1.04 -14.52 -8.78
N PRO A 295 -0.29 -14.57 -9.03
CA PRO A 295 -1.30 -14.23 -8.02
C PRO A 295 -1.25 -15.11 -6.75
N GLN A 296 -0.65 -16.30 -6.84
CA GLN A 296 -0.51 -17.23 -5.72
C GLN A 296 0.83 -17.06 -4.98
N GLN A 297 1.75 -16.22 -5.48
CA GLN A 297 3.07 -15.98 -4.90
C GLN A 297 3.08 -14.89 -3.81
N ALA A 298 2.11 -13.97 -3.80
CA ALA A 298 2.06 -12.92 -2.80
C ALA A 298 1.95 -13.44 -1.35
N PRO A 299 1.11 -14.45 -1.01
CA PRO A 299 0.97 -14.91 0.37
C PRO A 299 2.27 -15.35 1.08
N PRO A 300 3.15 -16.19 0.51
CA PRO A 300 4.42 -16.53 1.17
C PRO A 300 5.37 -15.32 1.30
N VAL A 301 5.36 -14.38 0.36
CA VAL A 301 6.15 -13.15 0.43
C VAL A 301 5.65 -12.25 1.57
N LEU A 302 4.34 -12.07 1.70
CA LEU A 302 3.72 -11.33 2.78
C LEU A 302 4.06 -11.93 4.15
N ALA A 303 3.97 -13.25 4.30
CA ALA A 303 4.32 -13.93 5.56
C ALA A 303 5.79 -13.73 5.95
N VAL A 304 6.71 -13.63 4.98
CA VAL A 304 8.12 -13.29 5.25
C VAL A 304 8.26 -11.84 5.72
N LEU A 305 7.61 -10.90 5.03
CA LEU A 305 7.65 -9.47 5.39
C LEU A 305 6.98 -9.20 6.76
N GLU A 306 5.86 -9.86 7.08
CA GLU A 306 5.19 -9.79 8.38
C GLU A 306 6.14 -10.24 9.49
N ARG A 307 6.86 -11.35 9.28
CA ARG A 307 7.87 -11.82 10.23
C ARG A 307 9.07 -10.88 10.38
N LEU A 308 9.50 -10.22 9.31
CA LEU A 308 10.53 -9.17 9.40
C LEU A 308 10.04 -7.97 10.21
N LEU A 309 8.75 -7.66 10.14
CA LEU A 309 8.13 -6.59 10.89
C LEU A 309 7.99 -6.94 12.38
N ASP A 310 7.63 -8.17 12.71
CA ASP A 310 7.34 -8.58 14.09
C ASP A 310 8.59 -8.78 14.96
N ARG A 311 9.76 -9.01 14.37
CA ARG A 311 11.03 -9.20 15.10
C ARG A 311 11.92 -7.96 15.07
N GLU A 312 12.90 -7.93 15.96
CA GLU A 312 14.04 -7.03 15.82
C GLU A 312 14.90 -7.48 14.63
N THR A 313 14.77 -6.75 13.53
CA THR A 313 15.53 -6.98 12.31
C THR A 313 16.71 -6.03 12.27
N ALA A 314 17.92 -6.58 12.10
CA ALA A 314 19.13 -5.77 11.99
C ALA A 314 19.09 -4.91 10.72
N ALA A 315 19.38 -3.62 10.87
CA ALA A 315 19.52 -2.72 9.74
C ALA A 315 20.83 -3.01 8.98
N GLY A 316 20.72 -3.21 7.67
CA GLY A 316 21.87 -3.45 6.79
C GLY A 316 21.63 -2.92 5.37
N PRO A 317 22.68 -2.55 4.64
CA PRO A 317 22.56 -1.97 3.29
C PRO A 317 21.91 -2.93 2.28
N GLU A 318 22.19 -4.24 2.41
CA GLU A 318 21.62 -5.27 1.54
C GLU A 318 20.09 -5.37 1.68
N LEU A 319 19.60 -5.45 2.92
CA LEU A 319 18.16 -5.46 3.20
C LEU A 319 17.50 -4.17 2.73
N ARG A 320 18.14 -3.01 2.93
CA ARG A 320 17.63 -1.73 2.44
C ARG A 320 17.45 -1.73 0.93
N ALA A 321 18.50 -2.10 0.18
CA ALA A 321 18.46 -2.16 -1.27
C ALA A 321 17.42 -3.17 -1.78
N LEU A 322 17.27 -4.31 -1.10
CA LEU A 322 16.24 -5.30 -1.41
C LEU A 322 14.83 -4.76 -1.21
N LEU A 323 14.56 -4.08 -0.10
CA LEU A 323 13.26 -3.45 0.18
C LEU A 323 12.96 -2.33 -0.81
N GLU A 324 13.92 -1.46 -1.12
CA GLU A 324 13.75 -0.39 -2.12
C GLU A 324 13.38 -0.96 -3.50
N ARG A 325 14.05 -2.04 -3.91
CA ARG A 325 13.70 -2.76 -5.14
C ARG A 325 12.33 -3.42 -5.07
N LEU A 326 12.00 -4.10 -3.97
CA LEU A 326 10.66 -4.68 -3.78
C LEU A 326 9.58 -3.61 -3.92
N ILE A 327 9.75 -2.47 -3.25
CA ILE A 327 8.81 -1.34 -3.29
C ILE A 327 8.63 -0.86 -4.73
N ALA A 328 9.73 -0.65 -5.47
CA ALA A 328 9.68 -0.20 -6.85
C ALA A 328 9.00 -1.22 -7.78
N GLU A 329 9.38 -2.50 -7.72
CA GLU A 329 8.88 -3.54 -8.63
C GLU A 329 7.43 -3.97 -8.36
N THR A 330 6.93 -3.78 -7.14
CA THR A 330 5.57 -4.20 -6.75
C THR A 330 4.53 -3.08 -6.88
N GLN A 331 4.97 -1.84 -7.10
CA GLN A 331 4.09 -0.68 -7.21
C GLN A 331 3.07 -0.86 -8.35
N GLY A 332 1.79 -0.63 -8.04
CA GLY A 332 0.68 -0.79 -9.00
C GLY A 332 0.24 -2.23 -9.32
N ARG A 333 1.10 -3.24 -9.11
CA ARG A 333 0.77 -4.67 -9.37
C ARG A 333 0.42 -5.46 -8.13
N GLU A 334 1.21 -5.32 -7.07
CA GLU A 334 1.08 -6.09 -5.83
C GLU A 334 0.97 -5.14 -4.62
N PRO A 335 -0.17 -4.45 -4.45
CA PRO A 335 -0.32 -3.40 -3.44
C PRO A 335 -0.01 -3.88 -2.01
N ALA A 336 -0.39 -5.12 -1.68
CA ALA A 336 -0.16 -5.68 -0.35
C ALA A 336 1.34 -5.87 -0.07
N VAL A 337 2.10 -6.39 -1.04
CA VAL A 337 3.55 -6.58 -0.89
C VAL A 337 4.26 -5.23 -0.87
N HIS A 338 3.85 -4.30 -1.73
CA HIS A 338 4.36 -2.94 -1.78
C HIS A 338 4.18 -2.20 -0.44
N ASP A 339 2.96 -2.19 0.10
CA ASP A 339 2.63 -1.50 1.35
C ASP A 339 3.42 -2.11 2.53
N LEU A 340 3.49 -3.45 2.61
CA LEU A 340 4.19 -4.12 3.70
C LEU A 340 5.72 -3.98 3.61
N ALA A 341 6.30 -4.01 2.41
CA ALA A 341 7.74 -3.74 2.22
C ALA A 341 8.10 -2.31 2.64
N ARG A 342 7.25 -1.32 2.35
CA ARG A 342 7.40 0.06 2.86
C ARG A 342 7.33 0.12 4.38
N GLU A 343 6.41 -0.61 5.00
CA GLU A 343 6.28 -0.64 6.46
C GLU A 343 7.50 -1.28 7.14
N VAL A 344 8.04 -2.37 6.57
CA VAL A 344 9.30 -2.97 7.05
C VAL A 344 10.46 -1.98 6.90
N ARG A 345 10.60 -1.31 5.74
CA ARG A 345 11.63 -0.27 5.53
C ARG A 345 11.48 0.87 6.55
N TRP A 346 10.26 1.33 6.76
CA TRP A 346 9.94 2.37 7.72
C TRP A 346 10.37 1.97 9.13
N ARG A 347 9.96 0.78 9.60
CA ARG A 347 10.28 0.30 10.95
C ARG A 347 11.77 0.11 11.18
N VAL A 348 12.49 -0.44 10.19
CA VAL A 348 13.91 -0.81 10.33
C VAL A 348 14.86 0.37 10.10
N PHE A 349 14.58 1.25 9.12
CA PHE A 349 15.53 2.30 8.70
C PHE A 349 15.07 3.72 9.03
N ASP A 350 13.80 4.05 8.78
CA ASP A 350 13.33 5.42 8.88
C ASP A 350 12.94 5.82 10.31
N ARG A 351 12.21 4.94 11.01
CA ARG A 351 11.72 5.16 12.38
C ARG A 351 12.86 5.41 13.37
N PRO A 352 14.00 4.69 13.36
CA PRO A 352 15.10 4.99 14.28
C PRO A 352 15.69 6.39 14.09
N ILE A 353 15.87 6.85 12.84
CA ILE A 353 16.36 8.20 12.52
C ILE A 353 15.42 9.25 13.11
N LEU A 354 14.11 9.08 12.88
CA LEU A 354 13.10 10.00 13.40
C LEU A 354 12.97 9.93 14.91
N THR A 355 13.12 8.76 15.52
CA THR A 355 13.11 8.60 16.98
C THR A 355 14.26 9.38 17.60
N HIS A 356 15.46 9.25 17.04
CA HIS A 356 16.63 10.00 17.48
C HIS A 356 16.46 11.52 17.31
N ALA A 357 16.02 11.98 16.15
CA ALA A 357 15.74 13.40 15.91
C ALA A 357 14.70 13.96 16.89
N ARG A 358 13.68 13.15 17.21
CA ARG A 358 12.63 13.50 18.16
C ARG A 358 13.14 13.57 19.60
N GLU A 359 13.97 12.62 20.02
CA GLU A 359 14.64 12.62 21.33
C GLU A 359 15.53 13.86 21.52
N GLN A 360 16.33 14.21 20.51
CA GLN A 360 17.12 15.44 20.54
C GLN A 360 16.25 16.69 20.66
N ALA A 361 15.19 16.78 19.84
CA ALA A 361 14.27 17.91 19.89
C ALA A 361 13.60 18.01 21.27
N TRP A 362 13.18 16.90 21.85
CA TRP A 362 12.59 16.88 23.19
C TRP A 362 13.59 17.26 24.27
N SER A 363 14.83 16.78 24.20
CA SER A 363 15.87 17.16 25.16
C SER A 363 16.09 18.69 25.16
N ALA A 364 16.03 19.34 24.00
CA ALA A 364 16.11 20.79 23.91
C ALA A 364 14.90 21.48 24.59
N ALA A 365 13.68 20.98 24.36
CA ALA A 365 12.48 21.51 25.02
C ALA A 365 12.51 21.32 26.55
N GLU A 366 13.03 20.20 27.04
CA GLU A 366 13.20 19.96 28.49
C GLU A 366 14.21 20.92 29.12
N LEU A 367 15.30 21.25 28.41
CA LEU A 367 16.25 22.28 28.86
C LEU A 367 15.59 23.66 28.92
N ASP A 368 14.82 24.05 27.91
CA ASP A 368 14.10 25.33 27.92
C ASP A 368 13.08 25.41 29.06
N LEU A 369 12.36 24.32 29.34
CA LEU A 369 11.42 24.24 30.46
C LEU A 369 12.13 24.30 31.82
N ALA A 370 13.27 23.64 31.97
CA ALA A 370 14.08 23.71 33.18
C ALA A 370 14.59 25.13 33.44
N HIS A 371 15.01 25.86 32.39
CA HIS A 371 15.40 27.26 32.51
C HIS A 371 14.21 28.15 32.92
N LEU A 372 13.02 27.94 32.35
CA LEU A 372 11.80 28.69 32.71
C LEU A 372 11.32 28.46 34.14
N ALA A 373 11.80 27.41 34.82
CA ALA A 373 11.53 27.18 36.24
C ALA A 373 12.38 28.09 37.16
N GLY A 374 13.48 28.64 36.64
CA GLY A 374 14.34 29.58 37.35
C GLY A 374 13.87 31.02 37.24
N ASP A 375 14.57 31.91 37.95
CA ASP A 375 14.39 33.36 37.83
C ASP A 375 15.21 33.86 36.62
N LEU A 376 14.52 34.21 35.53
CA LEU A 376 15.13 34.65 34.27
C LEU A 376 14.76 36.10 33.96
N PRO A 377 15.68 36.89 33.37
CA PRO A 377 15.32 38.17 32.76
C PRO A 377 14.24 37.99 31.70
N GLU A 378 13.33 38.97 31.56
CA GLU A 378 12.18 38.87 30.64
C GLU A 378 12.59 38.58 29.18
N ALA A 379 13.73 39.12 28.73
CA ALA A 379 14.24 38.87 27.38
C ALA A 379 14.62 37.38 27.17
N GLU A 380 15.26 36.75 28.16
CA GLU A 380 15.63 35.34 28.11
C GLU A 380 14.40 34.44 28.24
N ARG A 381 13.49 34.76 29.18
CA ARG A 381 12.18 34.11 29.31
C ARG A 381 11.43 34.11 27.97
N ALA A 382 11.32 35.27 27.32
CA ALA A 382 10.67 35.40 26.02
C ALA A 382 11.38 34.59 24.92
N GLU A 383 12.70 34.45 24.96
CA GLU A 383 13.45 33.59 24.04
C GLU A 383 13.12 32.10 24.24
N ARG A 384 13.11 31.61 25.48
CA ARG A 384 12.76 30.22 25.79
C ARG A 384 11.30 29.91 25.42
N ILE A 385 10.37 30.84 25.69
CA ILE A 385 8.97 30.72 25.23
C ILE A 385 8.90 30.66 23.70
N ARG A 386 9.63 31.52 22.97
CA ARG A 386 9.67 31.47 21.50
C ARG A 386 10.22 30.14 20.99
N ALA A 387 11.26 29.58 21.61
CA ALA A 387 11.81 28.28 21.27
C ALA A 387 10.78 27.15 21.46
N LEU A 388 10.10 27.11 22.61
CA LEU A 388 9.04 26.13 22.90
C LEU A 388 7.81 26.29 21.99
N VAL A 389 7.48 27.51 21.58
CA VAL A 389 6.40 27.78 20.61
C VAL A 389 6.78 27.31 19.20
N ALA A 390 8.04 27.50 18.79
CA ALA A 390 8.55 27.05 17.49
C ALA A 390 8.76 25.53 17.42
N HIS A 391 8.90 24.87 18.57
CA HIS A 391 9.13 23.43 18.68
C HIS A 391 8.04 22.61 17.98
N THR A 392 8.42 21.67 17.12
CA THR A 392 7.49 21.01 16.19
C THR A 392 6.76 19.81 16.78
N GLN A 393 7.32 19.15 17.81
CA GLN A 393 6.68 18.00 18.46
C GLN A 393 5.54 18.43 19.38
N PRO A 394 4.54 17.57 19.64
CA PRO A 394 3.46 17.86 20.56
C PRO A 394 3.99 18.08 21.99
N LEU A 395 3.68 19.22 22.58
CA LEU A 395 4.06 19.54 23.96
C LEU A 395 2.90 19.48 24.95
N HIS A 396 1.64 19.56 24.50
CA HIS A 396 0.47 19.72 25.37
C HIS A 396 0.43 18.69 26.51
N ALA A 397 0.43 17.39 26.20
CA ALA A 397 0.34 16.35 27.21
C ALA A 397 1.48 16.44 28.24
N ARG A 398 2.71 16.71 27.80
CA ARG A 398 3.89 16.85 28.67
C ARG A 398 3.84 18.10 29.54
N LEU A 399 3.32 19.22 29.01
CA LEU A 399 3.12 20.44 29.79
C LEU A 399 2.02 20.21 30.82
N SER A 400 0.84 19.73 30.40
CA SER A 400 -0.30 19.42 31.27
C SER A 400 0.08 18.50 32.44
N GLN A 401 0.85 17.43 32.17
CA GLN A 401 1.34 16.52 33.22
C GLN A 401 2.14 17.23 34.33
N ARG A 402 2.84 18.33 34.00
CA ARG A 402 3.72 19.04 34.94
C ARG A 402 3.01 20.12 35.74
N PHE A 403 1.82 20.57 35.32
CA PHE A 403 1.15 21.72 35.95
C PHE A 403 0.96 21.56 37.46
N ALA A 404 0.55 20.36 37.90
CA ALA A 404 0.30 20.09 39.33
C ALA A 404 1.55 20.33 40.19
N ALA A 405 2.71 19.83 39.75
CA ALA A 405 3.97 19.92 40.49
C ALA A 405 4.76 21.22 40.24
N ALA A 406 4.43 21.97 39.17
CA ALA A 406 5.15 23.18 38.79
C ALA A 406 4.90 24.34 39.78
N PRO A 407 5.93 25.17 40.07
CA PRO A 407 5.74 26.42 40.81
C PRO A 407 4.93 27.43 39.97
N PRO A 408 4.29 28.42 40.61
CA PRO A 408 3.36 29.30 39.91
C PRO A 408 3.94 30.07 38.70
N PRO A 409 5.17 30.64 38.75
CA PRO A 409 5.79 31.25 37.57
C PRO A 409 5.96 30.29 36.37
N LEU A 410 6.29 29.04 36.65
CA LEU A 410 6.40 28.01 35.61
C LEU A 410 5.03 27.64 35.05
N ARG A 411 3.98 27.54 35.88
CA ARG A 411 2.60 27.29 35.41
C ARG A 411 2.17 28.36 34.42
N CYS A 412 2.43 29.62 34.71
CA CYS A 412 2.06 30.72 33.83
C CYS A 412 2.89 30.74 32.54
N SER A 413 4.20 30.49 32.60
CA SER A 413 5.03 30.32 31.40
C SER A 413 4.58 29.13 30.53
N MET A 414 4.24 27.98 31.12
CA MET A 414 3.71 26.83 30.38
C MET A 414 2.35 27.15 29.74
N LEU A 415 1.47 27.86 30.44
CA LEU A 415 0.16 28.26 29.92
C LEU A 415 0.28 29.23 28.74
N GLU A 416 1.19 30.20 28.83
CA GLU A 416 1.53 31.10 27.72
C GLU A 416 2.04 30.31 26.49
N VAL A 417 2.94 29.33 26.70
CA VAL A 417 3.41 28.45 25.62
C VAL A 417 2.24 27.69 24.98
N MET A 418 1.32 27.14 25.76
CA MET A 418 0.14 26.43 25.23
C MET A 418 -0.75 27.33 24.38
N VAL A 419 -1.09 28.53 24.88
CA VAL A 419 -1.89 29.54 24.18
C VAL A 419 -1.23 29.94 22.86
N ARG A 420 0.04 30.38 22.89
CA ARG A 420 0.77 30.80 21.69
C ARG A 420 0.89 29.68 20.66
N ARG A 421 1.03 28.42 21.09
CA ARG A 421 1.12 27.27 20.19
C ARG A 421 -0.19 26.95 19.50
N TYR A 422 -1.31 26.91 20.23
CA TYR A 422 -2.62 26.68 19.60
C TYR A 422 -2.99 27.82 18.66
N TYR A 423 -2.80 29.06 19.11
CA TYR A 423 -3.18 30.28 18.39
C TYR A 423 -2.10 30.81 17.45
N ARG A 424 -1.09 30.02 17.09
CA ARG A 424 0.01 30.45 16.21
C ARG A 424 -0.39 30.94 14.81
N ILE A 425 -1.64 30.70 14.41
CA ILE A 425 -2.24 31.19 13.15
C ILE A 425 -2.97 32.52 13.34
N ARG A 426 -2.93 33.10 14.54
CA ARG A 426 -3.54 34.37 14.93
C ARG A 426 -2.46 35.32 15.42
N GLU A 427 -2.66 36.59 15.13
CA GLU A 427 -1.85 37.68 15.68
C GLU A 427 -2.39 38.01 17.07
N LEU A 428 -1.81 37.37 18.09
CA LEU A 428 -2.14 37.65 19.48
C LEU A 428 -1.54 38.99 19.90
N VAL A 429 -2.39 39.92 20.32
CA VAL A 429 -2.00 41.14 21.04
C VAL A 429 -1.71 40.73 22.47
N THR A 430 -0.45 40.91 22.89
CA THR A 430 0.09 40.72 24.26
C THR A 430 -0.56 39.60 25.07
N VAL A 431 0.12 38.46 25.23
CA VAL A 431 -0.34 37.41 26.14
C VAL A 431 0.03 37.82 27.57
N HIS A 432 -0.97 38.03 28.41
CA HIS A 432 -0.81 38.33 29.83
C HIS A 432 -1.17 37.09 30.65
N THR A 433 -0.41 36.82 31.71
CA THR A 433 -0.68 35.70 32.61
C THR A 433 -0.76 36.17 34.06
N PHE A 434 -1.72 35.66 34.81
CA PHE A 434 -1.98 36.05 36.19
C PHE A 434 -2.56 34.91 37.01
N GLU A 435 -2.61 35.08 38.33
CA GLU A 435 -3.22 34.12 39.25
C GLU A 435 -4.49 34.68 39.87
N GLU A 436 -5.55 33.87 39.90
CA GLU A 436 -6.81 34.17 40.59
C GLU A 436 -7.37 32.86 41.17
N ASP A 437 -7.84 32.88 42.42
CA ASP A 437 -8.40 31.71 43.12
C ASP A 437 -7.52 30.45 43.10
N GLY A 438 -6.19 30.63 43.11
CA GLY A 438 -5.22 29.53 43.08
C GLY A 438 -5.04 28.86 41.72
N LEU A 439 -5.65 29.40 40.65
CA LEU A 439 -5.45 28.99 39.27
C LEU A 439 -4.62 30.05 38.51
N CYS A 440 -3.77 29.60 37.58
CA CYS A 440 -3.13 30.52 36.64
C CYS A 440 -4.02 30.66 35.39
N PHE A 441 -4.20 31.90 34.94
CA PHE A 441 -4.93 32.28 33.74
C PHE A 441 -3.98 32.92 32.74
N ALA A 442 -4.29 32.73 31.46
CA ALA A 442 -3.71 33.47 30.36
C ALA A 442 -4.83 34.21 29.63
N GLU A 443 -4.59 35.48 29.35
CA GLU A 443 -5.47 36.37 28.62
C GLU A 443 -4.75 36.88 27.37
N ALA A 444 -5.45 36.91 26.24
CA ALA A 444 -4.95 37.49 25.00
C ALA A 444 -6.10 38.01 24.14
N GLU A 445 -5.80 38.97 23.27
CA GLU A 445 -6.76 39.48 22.29
C GLU A 445 -6.28 39.20 20.87
N TYR A 446 -7.19 38.96 19.94
CA TYR A 446 -6.85 38.92 18.52
C TYR A 446 -8.02 39.34 17.62
N PRO A 447 -7.76 40.00 16.48
CA PRO A 447 -8.79 40.34 15.51
C PRO A 447 -9.22 39.11 14.70
N TRP A 448 -10.52 38.99 14.45
CA TRP A 448 -11.10 37.93 13.62
C TRP A 448 -12.42 38.35 13.00
N GLN A 449 -12.52 38.31 11.66
CA GLN A 449 -13.73 38.69 10.89
C GLN A 449 -14.39 40.01 11.35
N GLY A 450 -13.57 41.04 11.55
CA GLY A 450 -14.04 42.37 11.99
C GLY A 450 -14.34 42.47 13.48
N LYS A 451 -14.29 41.37 14.24
CA LYS A 451 -14.49 41.35 15.69
C LYS A 451 -13.17 41.25 16.45
N THR A 452 -13.17 41.72 17.69
CA THR A 452 -12.08 41.46 18.65
C THR A 452 -12.45 40.25 19.48
N ILE A 453 -11.60 39.22 19.45
CA ILE A 453 -11.80 38.01 20.25
C ILE A 453 -10.95 38.09 21.50
N HIS A 454 -11.58 37.97 22.67
CA HIS A 454 -10.92 37.82 23.96
C HIS A 454 -10.76 36.33 24.27
N LEU A 455 -9.51 35.90 24.41
CA LEU A 455 -9.16 34.53 24.79
C LEU A 455 -8.83 34.48 26.28
N PHE A 456 -9.51 33.60 27.00
CA PHE A 456 -9.08 33.15 28.32
C PHE A 456 -8.63 31.68 28.24
N ALA A 457 -7.50 31.37 28.87
CA ALA A 457 -7.08 29.99 29.04
C ALA A 457 -6.67 29.72 30.48
N THR A 458 -6.87 28.48 30.93
CA THR A 458 -6.41 28.02 32.24
C THR A 458 -6.14 26.52 32.22
N HIS A 459 -5.40 26.05 33.23
CA HIS A 459 -5.20 24.63 33.46
C HIS A 459 -5.86 24.24 34.79
N ALA A 460 -6.81 23.30 34.76
CA ALA A 460 -7.50 22.78 35.93
C ALA A 460 -6.94 21.42 36.37
N ALA A 461 -7.16 21.07 37.64
CA ALA A 461 -7.02 19.70 38.11
C ALA A 461 -8.10 18.80 37.46
N PRO A 462 -7.87 17.48 37.30
CA PRO A 462 -8.80 16.57 36.63
C PRO A 462 -10.23 16.62 37.19
N ASP A 463 -10.40 16.61 38.52
CA ASP A 463 -11.72 16.70 39.18
C ASP A 463 -12.18 18.16 39.40
N GLY A 464 -11.37 19.12 38.95
CA GLY A 464 -11.53 20.55 39.19
C GLY A 464 -12.23 21.32 38.08
N LEU A 465 -12.80 20.63 37.08
CA LEU A 465 -13.48 21.27 35.94
C LEU A 465 -14.54 22.27 36.40
N ALA A 466 -15.53 21.82 37.18
CA ALA A 466 -16.58 22.68 37.71
C ALA A 466 -16.04 23.88 38.52
N ALA A 467 -14.97 23.67 39.29
CA ALA A 467 -14.34 24.73 40.06
C ALA A 467 -13.65 25.78 39.17
N ALA A 468 -13.02 25.37 38.06
CA ALA A 468 -12.38 26.27 37.10
C ALA A 468 -13.39 27.07 36.26
N LEU A 469 -14.59 26.53 36.02
CA LEU A 469 -15.64 27.24 35.27
C LEU A 469 -16.14 28.50 36.00
N VAL A 470 -16.10 28.53 37.34
CA VAL A 470 -16.58 29.67 38.14
C VAL A 470 -15.78 30.97 37.92
N PRO A 471 -14.44 31.00 38.07
CA PRO A 471 -13.64 32.18 37.74
C PRO A 471 -13.66 32.50 36.24
N LEU A 472 -13.64 31.49 35.35
CA LEU A 472 -13.76 31.71 33.90
C LEU A 472 -15.05 32.45 33.51
N ARG A 473 -16.17 32.11 34.14
CA ARG A 473 -17.45 32.81 33.94
C ARG A 473 -17.38 34.26 34.40
N ARG A 474 -16.72 34.53 35.54
CA ARG A 474 -16.52 35.90 36.04
C ARG A 474 -15.66 36.72 35.09
N LEU A 475 -14.54 36.16 34.61
CA LEU A 475 -13.66 36.82 33.64
C LEU A 475 -14.40 37.11 32.31
N ALA A 476 -15.15 36.14 31.80
CA ALA A 476 -15.97 36.34 30.62
C ALA A 476 -17.02 37.46 30.82
N ALA A 477 -17.64 37.53 32.00
CA ALA A 477 -18.62 38.58 32.33
C ALA A 477 -17.98 39.96 32.56
N ALA A 478 -16.76 40.01 33.10
CA ALA A 478 -16.03 41.24 33.41
C ALA A 478 -15.31 41.86 32.20
N THR A 479 -15.25 41.15 31.07
CA THR A 479 -14.65 41.66 29.83
C THR A 479 -15.35 42.98 29.43
N PRO A 480 -14.63 44.12 29.35
CA PRO A 480 -15.26 45.44 29.23
C PRO A 480 -16.13 45.59 27.99
N ASP A 481 -17.29 46.22 28.16
CA ASP A 481 -18.15 46.63 27.05
C ASP A 481 -17.45 47.76 26.27
N GLY A 482 -16.98 47.45 25.06
CA GLY A 482 -16.38 48.43 24.15
C GLY A 482 -17.43 49.28 23.45
N ARG A 483 -17.00 50.28 22.65
CA ARG A 483 -17.87 51.29 22.00
C ARG A 483 -18.99 50.77 21.07
N SER A 484 -19.08 49.46 20.83
CA SER A 484 -20.21 48.76 20.22
C SER A 484 -20.23 47.32 20.76
N ASP A 485 -21.34 46.93 21.39
CA ASP A 485 -21.57 45.64 22.07
C ASP A 485 -21.51 44.42 21.11
N GLU A 486 -21.59 44.66 19.80
CA GLU A 486 -21.70 43.64 18.75
C GLU A 486 -20.34 43.11 18.22
N ASP A 487 -19.23 43.79 18.58
CA ASP A 487 -17.91 43.57 17.97
C ASP A 487 -16.93 42.75 18.83
N ARG A 488 -17.36 42.23 19.99
CA ARG A 488 -16.51 41.46 20.92
C ARG A 488 -17.09 40.09 21.24
N GLU A 489 -16.24 39.06 21.17
CA GLU A 489 -16.61 37.68 21.53
C GLU A 489 -15.57 37.08 22.47
N VAL A 490 -16.02 36.21 23.39
CA VAL A 490 -15.13 35.49 24.31
C VAL A 490 -14.95 34.06 23.83
N VAL A 491 -13.71 33.57 23.81
CA VAL A 491 -13.38 32.16 23.63
C VAL A 491 -12.55 31.67 24.80
N ILE A 492 -12.79 30.44 25.22
CA ILE A 492 -12.13 29.85 26.36
C ILE A 492 -11.45 28.55 25.97
N ASP A 493 -10.19 28.39 26.37
CA ASP A 493 -9.43 27.15 26.25
C ASP A 493 -9.09 26.62 27.65
N LEU A 494 -9.70 25.49 28.03
CA LEU A 494 -9.47 24.85 29.32
C LEU A 494 -8.62 23.59 29.14
N TYR A 495 -7.53 23.52 29.89
CA TYR A 495 -6.61 22.40 29.85
C TYR A 495 -6.70 21.60 31.14
N ALA A 496 -6.54 20.29 31.07
CA ALA A 496 -6.41 19.45 32.26
C ALA A 496 -5.54 18.23 31.96
N TRP A 497 -5.11 17.55 33.03
CA TRP A 497 -4.38 16.30 32.97
C TRP A 497 -5.15 15.20 33.69
N GLN A 498 -5.28 14.02 33.09
CA GLN A 498 -5.90 12.84 33.70
C GLN A 498 -4.91 11.67 33.69
N GLU A 499 -4.72 11.07 34.86
CA GLU A 499 -3.70 10.02 35.08
C GLU A 499 -4.17 8.64 34.58
N SER A 500 -5.49 8.40 34.59
CA SER A 500 -6.13 7.18 34.06
C SER A 500 -7.07 7.49 32.89
N GLY A 501 -6.79 6.96 31.69
CA GLY A 501 -7.62 7.13 30.50
C GLY A 501 -8.80 6.15 30.41
N ALA A 502 -9.67 6.13 31.43
CA ALA A 502 -10.64 5.04 31.61
C ALA A 502 -12.07 5.31 31.09
N GLU A 503 -12.43 6.55 30.75
CA GLU A 503 -13.79 6.88 30.32
C GLU A 503 -13.91 7.00 28.79
N GLU A 504 -14.97 6.40 28.23
CA GLU A 504 -15.33 6.55 26.83
C GLU A 504 -15.58 8.03 26.47
N ASP A 505 -15.17 8.45 25.27
CA ASP A 505 -15.32 9.83 24.78
C ASP A 505 -16.75 10.38 24.87
N GLU A 506 -17.76 9.54 24.70
CA GLU A 506 -19.15 9.99 24.81
C GLU A 506 -19.57 10.28 26.25
N ALA A 507 -19.14 9.47 27.22
CA ALA A 507 -19.45 9.70 28.63
C ALA A 507 -18.75 10.98 29.14
N THR A 508 -17.46 11.14 28.82
CA THR A 508 -16.70 12.34 29.17
C THR A 508 -17.32 13.60 28.54
N ALA A 509 -17.70 13.56 27.26
CA ALA A 509 -18.33 14.69 26.60
C ALA A 509 -19.69 15.08 27.20
N ALA A 510 -20.51 14.10 27.60
CA ALA A 510 -21.79 14.36 28.25
C ALA A 510 -21.59 15.03 29.62
N ALA A 511 -20.69 14.50 30.45
CA ALA A 511 -20.40 15.05 31.77
C ALA A 511 -19.86 16.49 31.71
N ILE A 512 -18.97 16.78 30.76
CA ILE A 512 -18.49 18.15 30.52
C ILE A 512 -19.64 19.08 30.11
N GLY A 513 -20.52 18.62 29.21
CA GLY A 513 -21.67 19.40 28.76
C GLY A 513 -22.62 19.77 29.91
N GLU A 514 -22.93 18.80 30.78
CA GLU A 514 -23.76 19.04 31.98
C GLU A 514 -23.14 20.08 32.92
N GLN A 515 -21.83 20.01 33.17
CA GLN A 515 -21.11 20.98 34.00
C GLN A 515 -21.08 22.38 33.37
N LEU A 516 -20.94 22.46 32.05
CA LEU A 516 -20.93 23.71 31.31
C LEU A 516 -22.30 24.43 31.36
N GLU A 517 -23.38 23.68 31.14
CA GLU A 517 -24.75 24.20 31.25
C GLU A 517 -25.05 24.66 32.68
N ALA A 518 -24.64 23.87 33.69
CA ALA A 518 -24.80 24.24 35.10
C ALA A 518 -24.02 25.51 35.48
N ALA A 519 -22.88 25.78 34.83
CA ALA A 519 -22.08 26.97 35.10
C ALA A 519 -22.75 28.28 34.63
N GLY A 520 -23.60 28.24 33.60
CA GLY A 520 -24.38 29.40 33.14
C GLY A 520 -23.52 30.56 32.59
N PHE A 521 -22.75 30.30 31.53
CA PHE A 521 -21.92 31.32 30.88
C PHE A 521 -22.73 32.40 30.15
N PRO A 522 -22.24 33.66 30.09
CA PRO A 522 -22.93 34.72 29.37
C PRO A 522 -22.95 34.46 27.85
N ALA A 523 -23.97 34.95 27.15
CA ALA A 523 -24.16 34.76 25.70
C ALA A 523 -23.03 35.33 24.80
N ARG A 524 -22.09 36.09 25.37
CA ARG A 524 -20.87 36.56 24.68
C ARG A 524 -19.78 35.48 24.58
N MET A 525 -19.85 34.43 25.38
CA MET A 525 -18.95 33.29 25.22
C MET A 525 -19.36 32.53 23.97
N ARG A 526 -18.54 32.61 22.93
CA ARG A 526 -18.79 31.91 21.68
C ARG A 526 -18.49 30.42 21.79
N ARG A 527 -17.41 30.06 22.49
CA ARG A 527 -16.86 28.70 22.50
C ARG A 527 -16.03 28.42 23.74
N LEU A 528 -16.18 27.20 24.27
CA LEU A 528 -15.25 26.56 25.19
C LEU A 528 -14.60 25.36 24.49
N ALA A 529 -13.27 25.33 24.42
CA ALA A 529 -12.52 24.14 24.02
C ALA A 529 -11.79 23.55 25.21
N ILE A 530 -11.89 22.24 25.36
CA ILE A 530 -11.25 21.49 26.44
C ILE A 530 -10.22 20.56 25.82
N ALA A 531 -9.02 20.57 26.37
CA ALA A 531 -7.96 19.63 26.03
C ALA A 531 -7.56 18.85 27.28
N LEU A 532 -7.88 17.56 27.29
CA LEU A 532 -7.57 16.63 28.35
C LEU A 532 -6.31 15.84 27.96
N GLY A 533 -5.18 16.17 28.56
CA GLY A 533 -3.94 15.41 28.42
C GLY A 533 -4.00 14.11 29.22
N GLN A 534 -3.46 13.04 28.65
CA GLN A 534 -3.33 11.74 29.31
C GLN A 534 -2.05 11.02 28.84
N PRO A 535 -1.60 9.95 29.53
CA PRO A 535 -0.59 9.08 28.97
C PRO A 535 -1.03 8.58 27.59
N GLY A 536 -0.25 8.90 26.55
CA GLY A 536 -0.55 8.49 25.17
C GLY A 536 -1.29 9.50 24.30
N GLY A 537 -1.61 10.72 24.78
CA GLY A 537 -2.12 11.76 23.89
C GLY A 537 -2.96 12.86 24.54
N VAL A 538 -3.77 13.53 23.72
CA VAL A 538 -4.68 14.60 24.16
C VAL A 538 -6.05 14.37 23.55
N ARG A 539 -7.10 14.36 24.38
CA ARG A 539 -8.50 14.31 23.95
C ARG A 539 -9.02 15.75 23.87
N HIS A 540 -9.78 16.05 22.83
CA HIS A 540 -10.30 17.38 22.57
C HIS A 540 -11.81 17.39 22.44
N PHE A 541 -12.45 18.27 23.19
CA PHE A 541 -13.90 18.51 23.16
C PHE A 541 -14.14 20.00 22.94
N THR A 542 -15.12 20.35 22.12
CA THR A 542 -15.44 21.74 21.83
C THR A 542 -16.94 21.95 21.95
N TYR A 543 -17.33 22.96 22.71
CA TYR A 543 -18.72 23.35 22.90
C TYR A 543 -18.90 24.78 22.40
N ARG A 544 -19.97 25.01 21.65
CA ARG A 544 -20.20 26.28 20.96
C ARG A 544 -21.61 26.76 21.21
N LEU A 545 -21.75 28.07 21.43
CA LEU A 545 -23.05 28.69 21.61
C LEU A 545 -23.95 28.43 20.40
N SER A 546 -25.12 27.85 20.65
CA SER A 546 -26.15 27.60 19.66
C SER A 546 -27.17 28.74 19.60
N GLU A 547 -28.01 28.76 18.56
CA GLU A 547 -29.14 29.70 18.46
C GLU A 547 -30.15 29.57 19.62
N ALA A 548 -30.21 28.39 20.25
CA ALA A 548 -31.05 28.14 21.42
C ALA A 548 -30.46 28.66 22.74
N GLY A 549 -29.27 29.27 22.71
CA GLY A 549 -28.59 29.80 23.90
C GLY A 549 -27.88 28.75 24.76
N THR A 550 -27.83 27.49 24.32
CA THR A 550 -27.10 26.39 24.96
C THR A 550 -25.75 26.15 24.29
N TYR A 551 -24.88 25.36 24.91
CA TYR A 551 -23.56 25.00 24.44
C TYR A 551 -23.47 23.50 24.09
N PRO A 552 -24.10 23.03 23.01
CA PRO A 552 -23.89 21.66 22.53
C PRO A 552 -22.45 21.46 22.05
N GLU A 553 -22.01 20.20 22.07
CA GLU A 553 -20.71 19.83 21.52
C GLU A 553 -20.70 19.98 19.99
N GLU A 554 -19.68 20.65 19.46
CA GLU A 554 -19.38 20.74 18.03
C GLU A 554 -18.56 19.51 17.60
N ARG A 555 -19.24 18.35 17.47
CA ARG A 555 -18.65 17.02 17.26
C ARG A 555 -17.62 16.92 16.12
N VAL A 556 -17.69 17.78 15.10
CA VAL A 556 -16.72 17.81 13.99
C VAL A 556 -15.29 18.11 14.47
N TYR A 557 -15.15 18.78 15.62
CA TYR A 557 -13.88 19.07 16.28
C TYR A 557 -13.51 18.05 17.36
N ARG A 558 -14.26 16.96 17.54
CA ARG A 558 -13.86 15.92 18.49
C ARG A 558 -12.49 15.35 18.10
N GLY A 559 -11.58 15.31 19.08
CA GLY A 559 -10.18 14.92 18.85
C GLY A 559 -9.33 15.97 18.11
N LEU A 560 -9.83 17.21 17.95
CA LEU A 560 -9.14 18.34 17.36
C LEU A 560 -9.36 19.62 18.16
N HIS A 561 -8.27 20.29 18.59
CA HIS A 561 -8.42 21.66 19.03
C HIS A 561 -8.92 22.55 17.87
N PRO A 562 -9.89 23.46 18.05
CA PRO A 562 -10.44 24.25 16.93
C PRO A 562 -9.40 25.10 16.18
N MET A 563 -8.35 25.57 16.85
CA MET A 563 -7.24 26.24 16.12
C MET A 563 -6.40 25.26 15.29
N MET A 564 -6.28 23.99 15.69
CA MET A 564 -5.69 22.94 14.85
C MET A 564 -6.59 22.67 13.64
N ALA A 565 -7.90 22.53 13.85
CA ALA A 565 -8.87 22.34 12.78
C ALA A 565 -8.86 23.51 11.78
N GLN A 566 -8.69 24.75 12.26
CA GLN A 566 -8.52 25.90 11.38
C GLN A 566 -7.24 25.86 10.55
N ARG A 567 -6.12 25.46 11.15
CA ARG A 567 -4.83 25.29 10.46
C ARG A 567 -4.88 24.18 9.41
N LEU A 568 -5.57 23.08 9.72
CA LEU A 568 -5.93 21.99 8.81
C LEU A 568 -7.07 22.35 7.85
N GLN A 569 -7.48 23.62 7.77
CA GLN A 569 -8.49 24.12 6.85
C GLN A 569 -9.84 23.37 6.89
N LEU A 570 -10.20 22.77 8.02
CA LEU A 570 -11.46 22.02 8.15
C LEU A 570 -12.69 22.89 7.88
N TRP A 571 -12.61 24.18 8.22
CA TRP A 571 -13.63 25.18 7.91
C TRP A 571 -13.95 25.30 6.41
N ARG A 572 -12.99 24.99 5.52
CA ARG A 572 -13.24 24.98 4.07
C ARG A 572 -14.23 23.90 3.66
N LEU A 573 -14.40 22.86 4.49
CA LEU A 573 -15.33 21.77 4.23
C LEU A 573 -16.75 22.08 4.73
N GLY A 574 -17.04 23.32 5.17
CA GLY A 574 -18.35 23.71 5.71
C GLY A 574 -19.54 23.59 4.75
N ASN A 575 -19.33 23.36 3.46
CA ASN A 575 -20.39 23.03 2.49
C ASN A 575 -20.73 21.53 2.44
N PHE A 576 -20.12 20.73 3.32
CA PHE A 576 -20.29 19.28 3.40
C PHE A 576 -20.71 18.87 4.80
N ARG A 577 -21.67 17.95 4.89
CA ARG A 577 -21.88 17.18 6.11
C ARG A 577 -20.72 16.19 6.24
N LEU A 578 -20.00 16.23 7.36
CA LEU A 578 -18.81 15.42 7.58
C LEU A 578 -19.08 14.31 8.58
N ASP A 579 -18.89 13.08 8.14
CA ASP A 579 -18.93 11.88 8.97
C ASP A 579 -17.47 11.43 9.22
N ARG A 580 -17.06 11.38 10.50
CA ARG A 580 -15.69 11.04 10.90
C ARG A 580 -15.42 9.55 10.69
N LEU A 581 -14.29 9.22 10.08
CA LEU A 581 -13.83 7.85 9.88
C LEU A 581 -12.64 7.53 10.81
N GLU A 582 -12.47 6.24 11.10
CA GLU A 582 -11.31 5.72 11.84
C GLU A 582 -10.02 5.98 11.05
N ALA A 583 -9.00 6.49 11.74
CA ALA A 583 -7.70 6.78 11.18
C ALA A 583 -6.62 6.71 12.27
N PRO A 584 -5.35 6.46 11.92
CA PRO A 584 -4.23 6.54 12.85
C PRO A 584 -4.09 7.93 13.50
N GLU A 585 -3.36 7.99 14.62
CA GLU A 585 -3.06 9.26 15.28
C GLU A 585 -2.38 10.25 14.32
N GLY A 586 -2.80 11.51 14.33
CA GLY A 586 -2.26 12.53 13.44
C GLY A 586 -2.86 12.55 12.04
N VAL A 587 -3.77 11.62 11.72
CA VAL A 587 -4.59 11.62 10.50
C VAL A 587 -6.06 11.80 10.87
N TRP A 588 -6.73 12.70 10.16
CA TRP A 588 -8.14 13.02 10.33
C TRP A 588 -8.88 12.75 9.02
N LEU A 589 -9.56 11.60 8.95
CA LEU A 589 -10.28 11.14 7.76
C LEU A 589 -11.78 11.42 7.90
N PHE A 590 -12.38 12.00 6.87
CA PHE A 590 -13.81 12.33 6.81
C PHE A 590 -14.45 11.83 5.52
N HIS A 591 -15.65 11.27 5.63
CA HIS A 591 -16.57 11.10 4.51
C HIS A 591 -17.48 12.33 4.47
N GLY A 592 -17.32 13.15 3.43
CA GLY A 592 -18.09 14.36 3.25
C GLY A 592 -19.17 14.20 2.19
N LYS A 593 -20.38 14.66 2.49
CA LYS A 593 -21.51 14.72 1.57
C LYS A 593 -21.97 16.17 1.42
N ALA A 594 -21.95 16.71 0.20
CA ALA A 594 -22.28 18.12 -0.01
C ALA A 594 -23.74 18.42 0.38
N HIS A 595 -23.98 19.59 0.97
CA HIS A 595 -25.33 20.02 1.36
C HIS A 595 -26.23 20.22 0.14
N ASP A 596 -25.75 20.95 -0.88
CA ASP A 596 -26.54 21.30 -2.08
C ASP A 596 -26.62 20.17 -3.11
N ASN A 597 -25.70 19.20 -3.04
CA ASN A 597 -25.66 18.06 -3.96
C ASN A 597 -25.35 16.76 -3.22
N PRO A 598 -26.37 16.03 -2.77
CA PRO A 598 -26.20 14.75 -2.07
C PRO A 598 -25.45 13.68 -2.86
N ARG A 599 -25.30 13.81 -4.20
CA ARG A 599 -24.51 12.87 -5.03
C ARG A 599 -23.02 13.18 -5.02
N ASP A 600 -22.63 14.37 -4.54
CA ASP A 600 -21.25 14.77 -4.34
C ASP A 600 -20.76 14.27 -2.98
N GLU A 601 -20.24 13.04 -3.01
CA GLU A 601 -19.61 12.37 -1.88
C GLU A 601 -18.10 12.27 -2.12
N ARG A 602 -17.32 12.66 -1.11
CA ARG A 602 -15.85 12.70 -1.18
C ARG A 602 -15.21 12.23 0.12
N LEU A 603 -13.99 11.75 0.03
CA LEU A 603 -13.12 11.49 1.17
C LEU A 603 -12.11 12.64 1.33
N PHE A 604 -11.98 13.12 2.56
CA PHE A 604 -11.00 14.14 2.94
C PHE A 604 -10.09 13.59 4.02
N ALA A 605 -8.80 13.44 3.71
CA ALA A 605 -7.78 13.10 4.70
C ALA A 605 -6.96 14.35 5.03
N LEU A 606 -6.95 14.76 6.29
CA LEU A 606 -6.17 15.88 6.79
C LEU A 606 -5.08 15.33 7.71
N ALA A 607 -3.85 15.84 7.64
CA ALA A 607 -2.80 15.41 8.55
C ALA A 607 -1.77 16.52 8.83
N GLU A 608 -1.08 16.42 9.97
CA GLU A 608 0.05 17.29 10.31
C GLU A 608 1.37 16.53 10.21
N VAL A 609 2.35 17.12 9.52
CA VAL A 609 3.72 16.61 9.46
C VAL A 609 4.59 17.51 10.35
N ARG A 610 5.29 16.90 11.30
CA ARG A 610 6.00 17.60 12.39
C ARG A 610 7.52 17.59 12.23
N ASP A 611 8.02 16.85 11.26
CA ASP A 611 9.41 16.51 11.07
C ASP A 611 9.66 16.38 9.56
N LEU A 612 10.69 17.07 9.09
CA LEU A 612 11.15 17.01 7.70
C LEU A 612 12.62 16.59 7.65
N THR A 613 13.09 15.78 8.61
CA THR A 613 14.44 15.22 8.64
C THR A 613 14.71 14.49 7.32
N PRO A 614 15.65 14.98 6.49
CA PRO A 614 15.87 14.41 5.16
C PRO A 614 16.80 13.20 5.21
N VAL A 615 16.54 12.22 4.35
CA VAL A 615 17.55 11.26 3.92
C VAL A 615 18.14 11.76 2.63
N ARG A 616 19.47 11.81 2.57
CA ARG A 616 20.22 12.34 1.43
C ARG A 616 20.95 11.23 0.68
N ASP A 617 21.15 11.42 -0.62
CA ASP A 617 22.04 10.58 -1.43
C ASP A 617 23.53 10.96 -1.20
N ASP A 618 24.44 10.23 -1.86
CA ASP A 618 25.88 10.48 -1.79
C ASP A 618 26.28 11.86 -2.35
N GLN A 619 25.41 12.50 -3.13
CA GLN A 619 25.58 13.85 -3.66
C GLN A 619 24.96 14.93 -2.74
N GLY A 620 24.45 14.53 -1.57
CA GLY A 620 23.84 15.42 -0.58
C GLY A 620 22.42 15.87 -0.91
N ARG A 621 21.79 15.33 -1.97
CA ARG A 621 20.43 15.70 -2.40
C ARG A 621 19.39 14.99 -1.55
N VAL A 622 18.32 15.69 -1.19
CA VAL A 622 17.19 15.10 -0.46
C VAL A 622 16.49 14.08 -1.36
N VAL A 623 16.53 12.81 -0.96
CA VAL A 623 15.86 11.72 -1.68
C VAL A 623 14.65 11.18 -0.93
N HIS A 624 14.59 11.30 0.40
CA HIS A 624 13.41 10.94 1.16
C HIS A 624 13.13 11.95 2.27
N LEU A 625 11.84 12.09 2.57
CA LEU A 625 11.35 12.79 3.76
C LEU A 625 10.49 11.81 4.55
N PRO A 626 11.09 10.96 5.40
CA PRO A 626 10.41 9.75 5.85
C PRO A 626 9.10 10.02 6.59
N GLN A 627 9.03 11.01 7.48
CA GLN A 627 7.77 11.31 8.17
C GLN A 627 6.69 11.83 7.21
N LEU A 628 7.04 12.71 6.26
CA LEU A 628 6.11 13.20 5.24
C LEU A 628 5.54 12.04 4.41
N GLU A 629 6.43 11.14 3.96
CA GLU A 629 6.04 9.96 3.18
C GLU A 629 5.13 9.03 3.98
N HIS A 630 5.48 8.75 5.24
CA HIS A 630 4.69 7.90 6.12
C HIS A 630 3.31 8.48 6.40
N THR A 631 3.21 9.76 6.76
CA THR A 631 1.94 10.43 7.00
C THR A 631 1.06 10.46 5.73
N LEU A 632 1.64 10.67 4.55
CA LEU A 632 0.91 10.57 3.29
C LEU A 632 0.37 9.15 3.09
N MET A 633 1.20 8.12 3.32
CA MET A 633 0.74 6.73 3.20
C MET A 633 -0.39 6.39 4.16
N GLU A 634 -0.32 6.79 5.43
CA GLU A 634 -1.40 6.55 6.40
C GLU A 634 -2.72 7.21 5.96
N ALA A 635 -2.65 8.43 5.43
CA ALA A 635 -3.80 9.13 4.85
C ALA A 635 -4.37 8.39 3.64
N LEU A 636 -3.52 7.93 2.73
CA LEU A 636 -3.93 7.16 1.55
C LEU A 636 -4.48 5.77 1.91
N ALA A 637 -3.93 5.11 2.94
CA ALA A 637 -4.37 3.82 3.44
C ALA A 637 -5.79 3.91 4.03
N GLY A 638 -6.11 5.00 4.74
CA GLY A 638 -7.47 5.28 5.20
C GLY A 638 -8.47 5.40 4.03
N ILE A 639 -8.11 6.14 2.98
CA ILE A 639 -8.91 6.24 1.75
C ILE A 639 -9.07 4.88 1.07
N ARG A 640 -7.97 4.13 0.93
CA ARG A 640 -7.95 2.80 0.32
C ARG A 640 -8.86 1.82 1.06
N ARG A 641 -8.82 1.82 2.39
CA ARG A 641 -9.67 0.98 3.26
C ARG A 641 -11.15 1.27 3.00
N PHE A 642 -11.54 2.53 2.92
CA PHE A 642 -12.93 2.89 2.60
C PHE A 642 -13.33 2.45 1.18
N GLN A 643 -12.47 2.70 0.19
CA GLN A 643 -12.73 2.37 -1.22
C GLN A 643 -12.74 0.86 -1.49
N SER A 644 -12.01 0.05 -0.70
CA SER A 644 -11.93 -1.41 -0.86
C SER A 644 -13.27 -2.13 -0.67
N ARG A 645 -14.18 -1.50 0.07
CA ARG A 645 -15.54 -2.02 0.34
C ARG A 645 -16.54 -1.68 -0.78
N ARG A 646 -16.10 -0.99 -1.84
CA ARG A 646 -16.93 -0.51 -2.95
C ARG A 646 -16.53 -1.18 -4.26
N ALA A 647 -17.52 -1.47 -5.12
CA ALA A 647 -17.25 -1.92 -6.49
C ALA A 647 -16.54 -0.80 -7.29
N ALA A 648 -15.80 -1.16 -8.35
CA ALA A 648 -14.99 -0.20 -9.10
C ALA A 648 -15.77 1.04 -9.60
N GLY A 649 -16.98 0.84 -10.13
CA GLY A 649 -17.85 1.93 -10.60
C GLY A 649 -18.50 2.76 -9.49
N GLU A 650 -18.48 2.29 -8.24
CA GLU A 650 -19.06 2.96 -7.07
C GLU A 650 -18.02 3.69 -6.22
N ARG A 651 -16.74 3.55 -6.58
CA ARG A 651 -15.64 4.24 -5.89
C ARG A 651 -15.85 5.75 -5.96
N LEU A 652 -15.64 6.39 -4.81
CA LEU A 652 -15.72 7.84 -4.70
C LEU A 652 -14.58 8.47 -5.51
N GLN A 653 -14.90 9.54 -6.21
CA GLN A 653 -13.93 10.31 -6.99
C GLN A 653 -13.83 11.71 -6.37
N TRP A 654 -12.84 12.46 -6.80
CA TRP A 654 -12.62 13.83 -6.32
C TRP A 654 -12.20 13.91 -4.84
N ASN A 655 -11.63 12.82 -4.32
CA ASN A 655 -11.10 12.75 -2.95
C ASN A 655 -9.89 13.68 -2.79
N ARG A 656 -9.59 14.11 -1.56
CA ARG A 656 -8.48 15.03 -1.30
C ARG A 656 -7.67 14.62 -0.08
N VAL A 657 -6.36 14.85 -0.18
CA VAL A 657 -5.44 14.79 0.97
C VAL A 657 -4.92 16.20 1.23
N LEU A 658 -4.93 16.65 2.48
CA LEU A 658 -4.31 17.89 2.94
C LEU A 658 -3.23 17.56 3.97
N LEU A 659 -1.99 17.96 3.68
CA LEU A 659 -0.87 17.85 4.60
C LEU A 659 -0.46 19.25 5.06
N HIS A 660 -0.43 19.47 6.37
CA HIS A 660 0.08 20.69 6.97
C HIS A 660 1.48 20.47 7.55
N LEU A 661 2.47 21.19 7.04
CA LEU A 661 3.87 21.07 7.47
C LEU A 661 4.18 22.08 8.57
N TRP A 662 4.55 21.58 9.75
CA TRP A 662 5.00 22.41 10.86
C TRP A 662 6.40 23.01 10.63
N PRO A 663 7.42 22.22 10.25
CA PRO A 663 8.74 22.77 9.94
C PRO A 663 8.71 23.62 8.67
N PRO A 664 9.60 24.62 8.54
CA PRO A 664 9.80 25.29 7.27
C PRO A 664 10.32 24.28 6.23
N VAL A 665 9.91 24.47 4.97
CA VAL A 665 10.31 23.66 3.83
C VAL A 665 11.50 24.33 3.16
N ASP A 666 12.62 23.61 3.14
CA ASP A 666 13.87 24.00 2.48
C ASP A 666 14.27 22.85 1.54
N LEU A 667 13.73 22.90 0.32
CA LEU A 667 13.95 21.91 -0.74
C LEU A 667 14.19 22.63 -2.06
N ARG A 668 15.10 22.10 -2.86
CA ARG A 668 15.31 22.56 -4.24
C ARG A 668 14.18 22.06 -5.16
N PRO A 669 13.87 22.76 -6.27
CA PRO A 669 12.81 22.34 -7.19
C PRO A 669 12.99 20.92 -7.74
N ASP A 670 14.22 20.52 -8.06
CA ASP A 670 14.57 19.17 -8.54
C ASP A 670 14.33 18.09 -7.47
N GLU A 671 14.68 18.38 -6.21
CA GLU A 671 14.42 17.48 -5.08
C GLU A 671 12.91 17.30 -4.85
N LEU A 672 12.14 18.39 -4.94
CA LEU A 672 10.69 18.33 -4.81
C LEU A 672 10.07 17.53 -5.95
N ASN A 673 10.47 17.77 -7.20
CA ASN A 673 9.95 17.04 -8.36
C ASN A 673 10.29 15.55 -8.23
N GLY A 674 11.51 15.21 -7.83
CA GLY A 674 11.91 13.82 -7.58
C GLY A 674 11.09 13.12 -6.47
N LEU A 675 10.75 13.84 -5.40
CA LEU A 675 9.86 13.33 -4.35
C LEU A 675 8.42 13.12 -4.87
N VAL A 676 7.89 14.09 -5.62
CA VAL A 676 6.52 14.02 -6.16
C VAL A 676 6.38 12.88 -7.16
N HIS A 677 7.31 12.72 -8.09
CA HIS A 677 7.29 11.63 -9.08
C HIS A 677 7.33 10.26 -8.41
N ARG A 678 8.13 10.10 -7.36
CA ARG A 678 8.23 8.85 -6.60
C ARG A 678 6.95 8.50 -5.84
N LEU A 679 6.26 9.50 -5.30
CA LEU A 679 5.07 9.31 -4.48
C LEU A 679 3.77 9.32 -5.29
N ALA A 680 3.79 9.88 -6.50
CA ALA A 680 2.64 9.97 -7.39
C ALA A 680 1.87 8.66 -7.52
N PRO A 681 2.52 7.49 -7.71
CA PRO A 681 1.75 6.31 -8.01
C PRO A 681 1.09 5.67 -6.79
N LEU A 682 1.44 6.10 -5.58
CA LEU A 682 0.69 5.73 -4.36
C LEU A 682 -0.76 6.24 -4.40
N THR A 683 -1.02 7.28 -5.22
CA THR A 683 -2.32 7.92 -5.35
C THR A 683 -3.25 7.24 -6.36
N GLU A 684 -2.73 6.29 -7.14
CA GLU A 684 -3.48 5.61 -8.20
C GLU A 684 -4.66 4.81 -7.65
N GLY A 685 -5.77 4.83 -8.40
CA GLY A 685 -6.98 4.08 -8.03
C GLY A 685 -7.73 4.59 -6.79
N LEU A 686 -7.23 5.63 -6.11
CA LEU A 686 -7.86 6.22 -4.92
C LEU A 686 -8.89 7.31 -5.25
N GLY A 687 -9.04 7.67 -6.52
CA GLY A 687 -9.99 8.70 -6.97
C GLY A 687 -9.64 10.09 -6.45
N LEU A 688 -8.36 10.40 -6.26
CA LEU A 688 -7.93 11.72 -5.82
C LEU A 688 -8.16 12.77 -6.91
N GLU A 689 -8.68 13.93 -6.52
CA GLU A 689 -8.55 15.16 -7.32
C GLU A 689 -7.12 15.72 -7.18
N LYS A 690 -6.64 15.79 -5.93
CA LYS A 690 -5.31 16.33 -5.61
C LYS A 690 -4.86 16.01 -4.18
N VAL A 691 -3.55 16.07 -4.00
CA VAL A 691 -2.87 16.23 -2.71
C VAL A 691 -2.51 17.71 -2.55
N VAL A 692 -2.81 18.28 -1.39
CA VAL A 692 -2.56 19.68 -1.05
C VAL A 692 -1.57 19.73 0.10
N VAL A 693 -0.41 20.34 -0.11
CA VAL A 693 0.62 20.48 0.91
C VAL A 693 0.74 21.96 1.26
N ARG A 694 0.45 22.32 2.53
CA ARG A 694 0.58 23.70 3.03
C ARG A 694 1.73 23.77 4.01
N GLY A 695 2.65 24.71 3.80
CA GLY A 695 3.80 24.91 4.67
C GLY A 695 4.45 26.27 4.44
N ARG A 696 5.41 26.59 5.30
CA ARG A 696 6.24 27.78 5.18
C ARG A 696 7.46 27.45 4.32
N VAL A 697 7.51 27.96 3.10
CA VAL A 697 8.65 27.73 2.19
C VAL A 697 9.71 28.79 2.46
N VAL A 698 10.97 28.37 2.59
CA VAL A 698 12.12 29.27 2.74
C VAL A 698 12.49 29.83 1.37
N ASP A 699 12.53 31.15 1.24
CA ASP A 699 13.03 31.82 0.06
C ASP A 699 14.57 31.70 0.01
N PRO A 700 15.17 31.06 -1.02
CA PRO A 700 16.61 30.78 -1.04
C PRO A 700 17.49 32.04 -1.08
N GLN A 701 16.97 33.16 -1.61
CA GLN A 701 17.73 34.39 -1.77
C GLN A 701 17.66 35.27 -0.53
N THR A 702 16.51 35.30 0.13
CA THR A 702 16.24 36.23 1.25
C THR A 702 16.19 35.55 2.62
N GLY A 703 16.08 34.22 2.67
CA GLY A 703 15.84 33.45 3.90
C GLY A 703 14.42 33.65 4.48
N ALA A 704 13.58 34.48 3.84
CA ALA A 704 12.24 34.78 4.33
C ALA A 704 11.33 33.55 4.21
N GLN A 705 10.56 33.26 5.26
CA GLN A 705 9.58 32.18 5.25
C GLN A 705 8.24 32.69 4.74
N ARG A 706 7.69 32.04 3.71
CA ARG A 706 6.40 32.42 3.12
C ARG A 706 5.40 31.27 3.21
N ASP A 707 4.20 31.52 3.71
CA ASP A 707 3.12 30.54 3.71
C ASP A 707 2.67 30.28 2.26
N ARG A 708 2.70 29.01 1.86
CA ARG A 708 2.44 28.57 0.48
C ARG A 708 1.66 27.26 0.50
N VAL A 709 0.91 27.05 -0.58
CA VAL A 709 0.19 25.82 -0.87
C VAL A 709 0.70 25.25 -2.18
N LEU A 710 1.17 24.01 -2.13
CA LEU A 710 1.46 23.17 -3.29
C LEU A 710 0.25 22.28 -3.56
N GLU A 711 -0.35 22.42 -4.73
CA GLU A 711 -1.39 21.51 -5.23
C GLU A 711 -0.77 20.52 -6.22
N ILE A 712 -0.95 19.24 -5.95
CA ILE A 712 -0.43 18.14 -6.76
C ILE A 712 -1.63 17.36 -7.30
N SER A 713 -1.81 17.33 -8.61
CA SER A 713 -2.92 16.61 -9.26
C SER A 713 -2.41 15.70 -10.37
N ASN A 714 -3.02 14.52 -10.50
CA ASN A 714 -2.80 13.61 -11.61
C ASN A 714 -4.08 13.53 -12.48
N PRO A 715 -4.19 14.30 -13.57
CA PRO A 715 -5.35 14.28 -14.44
C PRO A 715 -5.52 12.97 -15.24
N GLY A 716 -4.52 12.09 -15.32
CA GLY A 716 -4.53 10.85 -16.11
C GLY A 716 -3.16 10.54 -16.73
N GLU A 717 -3.15 9.97 -17.94
CA GLU A 717 -1.92 9.56 -18.65
C GLU A 717 -0.97 10.70 -19.06
N ALA A 718 -1.37 11.97 -18.90
CA ALA A 718 -0.58 13.14 -19.30
C ALA A 718 0.35 13.68 -18.20
N GLY A 719 0.62 12.90 -17.16
CA GLY A 719 1.61 13.24 -16.15
C GLY A 719 1.09 14.11 -15.00
N MET A 720 1.99 14.41 -14.07
CA MET A 720 1.71 15.11 -12.82
C MET A 720 1.69 16.62 -13.01
N VAL A 721 0.71 17.30 -12.42
CA VAL A 721 0.61 18.77 -12.45
C VAL A 721 0.85 19.34 -11.05
N LEU A 722 1.90 20.14 -10.90
CA LEU A 722 2.27 20.84 -9.68
C LEU A 722 1.91 22.32 -9.79
N ARG A 723 1.23 22.88 -8.79
CA ARG A 723 0.86 24.31 -8.75
C ARG A 723 1.16 24.93 -7.40
N PHE A 724 1.98 25.97 -7.38
CA PHE A 724 2.24 26.77 -6.19
C PHE A 724 1.29 27.97 -6.12
N ARG A 725 0.57 28.11 -5.00
CA ARG A 725 -0.40 29.20 -4.81
C ARG A 725 -0.38 29.72 -3.37
N PRO A 726 -0.83 30.97 -3.12
CA PRO A 726 -1.18 31.38 -1.77
C PRO A 726 -2.36 30.54 -1.22
N PRO A 727 -2.48 30.39 0.11
CA PRO A 727 -3.64 29.75 0.72
C PRO A 727 -4.96 30.42 0.29
N ARG A 728 -5.98 29.61 -0.02
CA ARG A 728 -7.32 30.13 -0.33
C ARG A 728 -8.11 30.39 0.93
N GLU A 729 -8.86 31.48 0.92
CA GLU A 729 -9.73 31.93 2.02
C GLU A 729 -11.22 31.60 1.81
N ASP A 730 -11.54 30.91 0.71
CA ASP A 730 -12.90 30.48 0.41
C ASP A 730 -13.20 29.02 0.81
N PRO A 731 -14.45 28.73 1.23
CA PRO A 731 -14.97 27.38 1.35
C PRO A 731 -14.86 26.58 0.05
N LEU A 732 -14.67 25.27 0.20
CA LEU A 732 -14.71 24.32 -0.91
C LEU A 732 -16.14 24.22 -1.46
N LYS A 733 -16.30 24.55 -2.73
CA LYS A 733 -17.59 24.45 -3.40
C LYS A 733 -17.92 22.98 -3.76
N PRO A 734 -19.21 22.57 -3.69
CA PRO A 734 -19.69 21.31 -4.27
C PRO A 734 -19.38 21.19 -5.76
N LEU A 735 -19.47 19.97 -6.31
CA LEU A 735 -19.20 19.69 -7.72
C LEU A 735 -20.18 20.46 -8.61
N ARG A 736 -19.62 21.33 -9.47
CA ARG A 736 -20.36 21.98 -10.56
C ARG A 736 -20.73 20.97 -11.64
N PRO A 737 -21.73 21.24 -12.51
CA PRO A 737 -22.16 20.33 -13.57
C PRO A 737 -21.02 19.79 -14.46
N TYR A 738 -20.03 20.62 -14.80
CA TYR A 738 -18.83 20.18 -15.53
C TYR A 738 -18.08 19.08 -14.78
N ALA A 739 -17.74 19.32 -13.51
CA ALA A 739 -16.96 18.37 -12.71
C ALA A 739 -17.74 17.08 -12.43
N GLN A 740 -19.07 17.14 -12.39
CA GLN A 740 -19.92 15.94 -12.30
C GLN A 740 -19.74 15.05 -13.53
N LYS A 741 -19.70 15.62 -14.75
CA LYS A 741 -19.42 14.86 -15.98
C LYS A 741 -18.03 14.19 -15.95
N VAL A 742 -17.02 14.92 -15.48
CA VAL A 742 -15.65 14.37 -15.33
C VAL A 742 -15.63 13.20 -14.35
N VAL A 743 -16.28 13.35 -13.19
CA VAL A 743 -16.39 12.29 -12.17
C VAL A 743 -17.12 11.06 -12.73
N GLU A 744 -18.21 11.26 -13.46
CA GLU A 744 -18.99 10.17 -14.03
C GLU A 744 -18.19 9.35 -15.05
N LEU A 745 -17.44 10.01 -15.94
CA LEU A 745 -16.57 9.32 -16.89
C LEU A 745 -15.39 8.63 -16.20
N ARG A 746 -14.76 9.25 -15.20
CA ARG A 746 -13.69 8.61 -14.43
C ARG A 746 -14.14 7.33 -13.73
N ARG A 747 -15.39 7.28 -13.22
CA ARG A 747 -15.97 6.03 -12.66
C ARG A 747 -16.07 4.90 -13.68
N ARG A 748 -16.17 5.24 -14.97
CA ARG A 748 -16.20 4.30 -16.10
C ARG A 748 -14.80 4.02 -16.67
N GLY A 749 -13.74 4.59 -16.08
CA GLY A 749 -12.37 4.48 -16.60
C GLY A 749 -12.12 5.31 -17.86
N LEU A 750 -12.94 6.33 -18.12
CA LEU A 750 -12.85 7.19 -19.30
C LEU A 750 -12.37 8.60 -18.93
N LEU A 751 -11.66 9.25 -19.86
CA LEU A 751 -11.27 10.65 -19.76
C LEU A 751 -12.36 11.55 -20.39
N TYR A 752 -12.68 12.67 -19.76
CA TYR A 752 -13.60 13.65 -20.36
C TYR A 752 -12.88 14.42 -21.47
N ALA A 753 -13.53 14.59 -22.63
CA ALA A 753 -12.91 15.16 -23.82
C ALA A 753 -12.28 16.55 -23.57
N TYR A 754 -12.94 17.44 -22.83
CA TYR A 754 -12.37 18.76 -22.52
C TYR A 754 -11.22 18.73 -21.50
N GLU A 755 -11.02 17.62 -20.78
CA GLU A 755 -9.81 17.46 -19.96
C GLU A 755 -8.60 17.19 -20.86
N ILE A 756 -8.75 16.57 -22.03
CA ILE A 756 -7.66 16.41 -23.02
C ILE A 756 -7.10 17.77 -23.44
N LEU A 757 -7.97 18.77 -23.61
CA LEU A 757 -7.54 20.12 -23.98
C LEU A 757 -6.58 20.72 -22.95
N ARG A 758 -6.80 20.46 -21.65
CA ARG A 758 -5.91 20.94 -20.59
C ARG A 758 -4.55 20.24 -20.59
N LEU A 759 -4.46 19.08 -21.22
CA LEU A 759 -3.23 18.30 -21.36
C LEU A 759 -2.46 18.73 -22.60
N LEU A 760 -3.15 19.07 -23.69
CA LEU A 760 -2.54 19.46 -24.97
C LEU A 760 -2.25 20.95 -25.09
N ALA A 761 -3.07 21.80 -24.47
CA ALA A 761 -3.01 23.26 -24.55
C ALA A 761 -3.28 23.87 -23.16
N PRO A 762 -2.36 23.69 -22.18
CA PRO A 762 -2.53 24.26 -20.86
C PRO A 762 -2.43 25.80 -20.92
N PRO A 763 -3.15 26.55 -20.06
CA PRO A 763 -3.10 28.02 -20.04
C PRO A 763 -1.78 28.58 -19.49
N GLU A 764 -1.02 27.76 -18.76
CA GLU A 764 0.30 28.06 -18.21
C GLU A 764 1.22 26.92 -18.65
N ALA A 765 2.48 27.22 -18.99
CA ALA A 765 3.45 26.20 -19.36
C ALA A 765 3.64 25.19 -18.20
N GLN A 766 3.64 23.91 -18.55
CA GLN A 766 3.95 22.78 -17.67
C GLN A 766 5.29 22.18 -18.11
N GLU A 767 5.87 21.31 -17.29
CA GLU A 767 7.26 20.82 -17.42
C GLU A 767 7.60 20.40 -18.87
N ASP A 768 6.69 19.66 -19.54
CA ASP A 768 6.88 19.15 -20.90
C ASP A 768 5.88 19.69 -21.94
N VAL A 769 4.97 20.60 -21.54
CA VAL A 769 3.91 21.11 -22.42
C VAL A 769 3.86 22.64 -22.38
N PRO A 770 4.14 23.33 -23.49
CA PRO A 770 4.07 24.78 -23.54
C PRO A 770 2.63 25.26 -23.34
N ALA A 771 2.48 26.53 -22.94
CA ALA A 771 1.16 27.13 -22.91
C ALA A 771 0.53 27.11 -24.32
N GLY A 772 -0.75 26.80 -24.40
CA GLY A 772 -1.48 26.68 -25.67
C GLY A 772 -2.85 27.35 -25.63
N GLU A 773 -3.36 27.69 -26.81
CA GLU A 773 -4.69 28.25 -27.00
C GLU A 773 -5.61 27.22 -27.67
N PHE A 774 -6.89 27.25 -27.29
CA PHE A 774 -7.92 26.37 -27.84
C PHE A 774 -9.09 27.21 -28.37
N ILE A 775 -9.58 26.84 -29.56
CA ILE A 775 -10.75 27.46 -30.18
C ILE A 775 -11.79 26.35 -30.40
N GLU A 776 -12.98 26.52 -29.83
CA GLU A 776 -14.11 25.62 -30.04
C GLU A 776 -14.85 26.04 -31.32
N HIS A 777 -15.09 25.08 -32.21
CA HIS A 777 -15.89 25.28 -33.42
C HIS A 777 -17.27 24.67 -33.21
N ASP A 778 -18.27 25.52 -33.03
CA ASP A 778 -19.68 25.12 -33.02
C ASP A 778 -20.24 25.13 -34.45
N LEU A 779 -21.18 24.22 -34.73
CA LEU A 779 -21.94 24.23 -35.98
C LEU A 779 -23.11 25.20 -35.82
N ASP A 780 -23.23 26.15 -36.76
CA ASP A 780 -24.33 27.12 -36.84
C ASP A 780 -25.71 26.49 -36.99
#